data_AF-A0A6S6SL04-F1
#
_entry.id   AF-A0A6S6SL04-F1
#
_cell.length_a   1.000
_cell.length_b   1.000
_cell.length_c   1.000
_cell.angle_alpha   90.00
_cell.angle_beta   90.00
_cell.angle_gamma   90.00
#
_symmetry.space_group_name_H-M   'P 1'
#
loop_
_entity.id
_entity.type
_entity.pdbx_description
1 polymer ?
#
loop_
_entity_poly.entity_id
_entity_poly.type
_entity_poly.pdbx_seq_one_letter_code
_entity_poly.pdbx_strand_id
1 'polypeptide(L)'
;MKSFQEIQDTLGQLPNYPKTYLLGSTGAGKTSIVRAILDTASDAFPSTLQTRTTVAPTEYVISANKPFKSTFIFKKRDDIKNSLIEIIEIAIEKAISLNDEEISVLPYLEETPDERFRLKYLLSEDILKEFNKYIIDVILPKIDRNEELEESLNSETIIHEIEYLLKKMLDEISNKTKEICPNYELFSNKLYTIENIFDKKEFILKNKALLKSETDSISPLIEYARIEGNLSASWIPDELEFILIDGEGIGHNLKEVKNSLSTRHLDFFNFSDSILLVEKSDDPFITGGKNAIETIFLNGYSKKFKLIFSKVDKLEVKNHKAALNRRLSNVEYALKDSNIQFNLNRDQKYYLSNLNKIANETTKKELIKLFKNIKNDFSLIEENLIDLEYDFETLFLDLNTTGFLNEWNSRINKEHWAIVKAFTKRMLSGEGEYRYLKPILEYHTLIMQEVNNFLQMPNQLNSEVYYAQNRIKQSFSILLLSYIRNIFMTQSHDDWTNAFNRTGVGSGKIRKLLIHKIFDNIIFKETDEENFKLFKTNLKIYLIGAGAKEISATTKIRIKSIELEKIYGNRNILWDLNPNTNILIGKNGSGKSSILQLLNAKFYNQTEILEKFKNPNIKITIIKEYENGDSKEIIIDDNAHSQSIDIILIDTFDIKPTSIVDCKENCDKEQSLLEIELLKLMPKFDAYQIKLNKIFEEKNSDNQKEIQRILNDIGKGIVEEAGKIQDLTNSKKTISQKVYKPLNNFRNIIDSMFQDTHKKINLESIEKSFSISNDDKELEPLDLSSGEKQILIIFLTILLKENKPHILMMDEPENSLHSEWQIHFVENIRKLNENVQIIIATHNPLLMLDREADEIGKISIDSDIVDTRGIGTKYLDVSATLLNYPKVSSLVGKDMRDEIHELFNLKNRDELSTEEQNRVDELEVKLGNSVASNFIYDRHYLHFLKFIQDNKNIDFDKLTEISEEEMDELLGEFKDLFDD
;
A
#
# COMPACT_ATOMS: atom_id res chain seq x y z
N MET A 1 -18.72 20.40 21.02
CA MET A 1 -18.93 19.10 21.70
C MET A 1 -17.69 18.68 22.49
N LYS A 2 -17.82 17.88 23.57
CA LYS A 2 -16.66 17.32 24.31
C LYS A 2 -16.07 16.12 23.56
N SER A 3 -14.76 15.93 23.66
CA SER A 3 -14.13 14.72 23.11
C SER A 3 -14.57 13.47 23.89
N PHE A 4 -14.50 12.28 23.28
CA PHE A 4 -14.86 11.05 23.99
C PHE A 4 -14.01 10.84 25.24
N GLN A 5 -12.72 11.18 25.17
CA GLN A 5 -11.81 11.13 26.31
C GLN A 5 -12.24 12.11 27.42
N GLU A 6 -12.54 13.37 27.08
CA GLU A 6 -13.05 14.35 28.03
C GLU A 6 -14.32 13.88 28.74
N ILE A 7 -15.23 13.21 28.02
CA ILE A 7 -16.46 12.65 28.60
C ILE A 7 -16.11 11.59 29.65
N GLN A 8 -15.22 10.65 29.32
CA GLN A 8 -14.83 9.58 30.25
C GLN A 8 -14.06 10.12 31.45
N ASP A 9 -13.14 11.07 31.24
CA ASP A 9 -12.40 11.73 32.32
C ASP A 9 -13.35 12.47 33.27
N THR A 10 -14.39 13.11 32.73
CA THR A 10 -15.40 13.82 33.53
C THR A 10 -16.26 12.86 34.36
N LEU A 11 -16.61 11.68 33.84
CA LEU A 11 -17.44 10.70 34.56
C LEU A 11 -16.63 9.90 35.61
N GLY A 12 -15.31 9.90 35.51
CA GLY A 12 -14.41 9.15 36.38
C GLY A 12 -14.26 7.67 36.00
N GLN A 13 -13.42 6.97 36.76
CA GLN A 13 -12.97 5.62 36.45
C GLN A 13 -14.10 4.57 36.54
N LEU A 14 -14.13 3.67 35.56
CA LEU A 14 -15.03 2.53 35.52
C LEU A 14 -14.49 1.34 36.31
N PRO A 15 -15.37 0.47 36.85
CA PRO A 15 -14.96 -0.82 37.38
C PRO A 15 -14.37 -1.70 36.26
N ASN A 16 -13.52 -2.66 36.64
CA ASN A 16 -12.87 -3.59 35.73
C ASN A 16 -13.82 -4.71 35.27
N TYR A 17 -14.89 -4.32 34.57
CA TYR A 17 -15.89 -5.21 34.00
C TYR A 17 -15.82 -5.17 32.46
N PRO A 18 -16.22 -6.25 31.78
CA PRO A 18 -16.28 -6.25 30.33
C PRO A 18 -17.22 -5.17 29.80
N LYS A 19 -16.69 -4.28 28.96
CA LYS A 19 -17.40 -3.19 28.29
C LYS A 19 -17.95 -3.66 26.95
N THR A 20 -19.25 -3.52 26.77
CA THR A 20 -19.98 -4.03 25.62
C THR A 20 -20.70 -2.89 24.90
N TYR A 21 -20.39 -2.68 23.62
CA TYR A 21 -21.00 -1.64 22.79
C TYR A 21 -22.12 -2.20 21.91
N LEU A 22 -23.33 -1.64 22.00
CA LEU A 22 -24.46 -1.99 21.15
C LEU A 22 -24.50 -1.12 19.88
N LEU A 23 -24.41 -1.77 18.73
CA LEU A 23 -24.48 -1.18 17.40
C LEU A 23 -25.64 -1.78 16.60
N GLY A 24 -26.23 -1.04 15.66
CA GLY A 24 -27.28 -1.55 14.78
C GLY A 24 -28.27 -0.46 14.37
N SER A 25 -29.04 -0.72 13.31
CA SER A 25 -29.96 0.28 12.78
C SER A 25 -31.13 0.56 13.71
N THR A 26 -31.89 1.61 13.43
CA THR A 26 -33.04 1.93 14.27
C THR A 26 -34.19 0.94 14.11
N GLY A 27 -34.81 0.64 15.24
CA GLY A 27 -35.75 -0.46 15.37
C GLY A 27 -35.11 -1.85 15.26
N ALA A 28 -33.78 -1.98 15.19
CA ALA A 28 -33.11 -3.29 15.16
C ALA A 28 -33.22 -4.05 16.48
N GLY A 29 -33.66 -3.41 17.56
CA GLY A 29 -33.90 -4.07 18.85
C GLY A 29 -32.80 -3.86 19.89
N LYS A 30 -31.85 -2.93 19.67
CA LYS A 30 -30.82 -2.54 20.64
C LYS A 30 -31.42 -2.21 22.01
N THR A 31 -32.30 -1.20 22.05
CA THR A 31 -32.97 -0.76 23.28
C THR A 31 -33.89 -1.85 23.87
N SER A 32 -34.44 -2.74 23.05
CA SER A 32 -35.20 -3.89 23.53
C SER A 32 -34.33 -4.92 24.27
N ILE A 33 -33.08 -5.11 23.83
CA ILE A 33 -32.08 -5.94 24.54
C ILE A 33 -31.74 -5.29 25.88
N VAL A 34 -31.51 -3.97 25.91
CA VAL A 34 -31.27 -3.23 27.16
C VAL A 34 -32.45 -3.41 28.13
N ARG A 35 -33.70 -3.19 27.68
CA ARG A 35 -34.91 -3.42 28.48
C ARG A 35 -35.01 -4.83 29.05
N ALA A 36 -34.67 -5.84 28.25
CA ALA A 36 -34.70 -7.22 28.71
C ALA A 36 -33.68 -7.44 29.83
N ILE A 37 -32.46 -6.92 29.66
CA ILE A 37 -31.38 -7.03 30.65
C ILE A 37 -31.74 -6.31 31.96
N LEU A 38 -32.40 -5.16 31.86
CA LEU A 38 -32.79 -4.34 33.02
C LEU A 38 -34.09 -4.82 33.69
N ASP A 39 -34.86 -5.69 33.04
CA ASP A 39 -36.25 -6.06 33.42
C ASP A 39 -37.22 -4.87 33.50
N THR A 40 -37.12 -3.97 32.52
CA THR A 40 -37.85 -2.67 32.51
C THR A 40 -38.80 -2.56 31.31
N ALA A 41 -39.18 -3.68 30.71
CA ALA A 41 -40.11 -3.72 29.59
C ALA A 41 -41.50 -3.15 29.98
N SER A 42 -41.97 -3.43 31.20
CA SER A 42 -43.20 -2.86 31.78
C SER A 42 -43.15 -1.35 31.95
N ASP A 43 -41.97 -0.83 32.29
CA ASP A 43 -41.75 0.58 32.59
C ASP A 43 -41.40 1.39 31.32
N ALA A 44 -41.24 0.71 30.18
CA ALA A 44 -40.87 1.29 28.89
C ALA A 44 -39.57 2.14 28.96
N PHE A 45 -38.58 1.70 29.74
CA PHE A 45 -37.29 2.39 29.89
C PHE A 45 -36.12 1.47 29.51
N PRO A 46 -35.17 1.87 28.66
CA PRO A 46 -35.10 3.16 27.96
C PRO A 46 -36.22 3.25 26.89
N SER A 47 -36.61 4.44 26.45
CA SER A 47 -37.72 4.61 25.49
C SER A 47 -37.44 3.96 24.12
N THR A 48 -38.49 3.44 23.45
CA THR A 48 -38.40 2.80 22.13
C THR A 48 -39.31 3.51 21.14
N LEU A 49 -38.76 3.97 20.01
CA LEU A 49 -39.44 4.60 18.87
C LEU A 49 -38.91 4.00 17.56
N GLN A 50 -39.61 4.28 16.46
CA GLN A 50 -39.20 3.88 15.11
C GLN A 50 -38.21 4.85 14.45
N THR A 51 -38.02 6.06 15.00
CA THR A 51 -37.02 7.09 14.62
C THR A 51 -35.79 7.04 15.55
N ARG A 52 -34.69 7.80 15.31
CA ARG A 52 -33.46 7.72 16.17
C ARG A 52 -33.83 7.82 17.66
N THR A 53 -33.82 6.73 18.42
CA THR A 53 -34.31 6.73 19.82
C THR A 53 -33.32 7.35 20.80
N THR A 54 -32.03 7.10 20.56
CA THR A 54 -30.96 7.44 21.49
C THR A 54 -30.38 8.80 21.11
N VAL A 55 -30.93 9.86 21.72
CA VAL A 55 -30.42 11.25 21.57
C VAL A 55 -29.21 11.49 22.51
N ALA A 56 -29.13 10.73 23.60
CA ALA A 56 -28.04 10.73 24.57
C ALA A 56 -27.48 9.32 24.72
N PRO A 57 -26.22 9.05 24.29
CA PRO A 57 -25.56 7.78 24.56
C PRO A 57 -25.59 7.48 26.07
N THR A 58 -25.98 6.25 26.42
CA THR A 58 -26.14 5.86 27.83
C THR A 58 -25.30 4.63 28.13
N GLU A 59 -24.48 4.74 29.16
CA GLU A 59 -23.65 3.69 29.72
C GLU A 59 -24.32 3.11 30.97
N TYR A 60 -24.64 1.81 30.94
CA TYR A 60 -25.21 1.08 32.05
C TYR A 60 -24.13 0.24 32.73
N VAL A 61 -23.78 0.57 33.97
CA VAL A 61 -22.84 -0.22 34.78
C VAL A 61 -23.64 -1.17 35.66
N ILE A 62 -23.67 -2.44 35.27
CA ILE A 62 -24.52 -3.45 35.89
C ILE A 62 -23.69 -4.25 36.89
N SER A 63 -24.00 -4.11 38.18
CA SER A 63 -23.34 -4.85 39.27
C SER A 63 -24.29 -5.02 40.45
N ALA A 64 -24.37 -6.24 40.99
CA ALA A 64 -25.21 -6.57 42.13
C ALA A 64 -24.78 -5.83 43.41
N ASN A 65 -23.51 -5.41 43.51
CA ASN A 65 -22.90 -4.86 44.71
C ASN A 65 -22.82 -3.33 44.73
N LYS A 66 -23.30 -2.64 43.68
CA LYS A 66 -23.26 -1.18 43.58
C LYS A 66 -24.58 -0.53 44.00
N PRO A 67 -24.53 0.60 44.75
CA PRO A 67 -25.71 1.42 45.00
C PRO A 67 -26.21 2.06 43.69
N PHE A 68 -27.49 2.39 43.65
CA PHE A 68 -28.07 3.09 42.50
C PHE A 68 -27.54 4.52 42.40
N LYS A 69 -26.94 4.85 41.26
CA LYS A 69 -26.42 6.17 40.95
C LYS A 69 -26.57 6.47 39.46
N SER A 70 -27.00 7.67 39.12
CA SER A 70 -26.93 8.18 37.75
C SER A 70 -26.15 9.46 37.69
N THR A 71 -25.32 9.62 36.66
CA THR A 71 -24.53 10.83 36.40
C THR A 71 -24.79 11.29 34.98
N PHE A 72 -25.14 12.56 34.82
CA PHE A 72 -25.48 13.15 33.53
C PHE A 72 -24.54 14.30 33.18
N ILE A 73 -24.02 14.27 31.95
CA ILE A 73 -23.27 15.36 31.34
C ILE A 73 -24.20 16.10 30.39
N PHE A 74 -24.31 17.41 30.57
CA PHE A 74 -25.08 18.29 29.69
C PHE A 74 -24.20 18.86 28.56
N LYS A 75 -24.83 19.10 27.41
CA LYS A 75 -24.24 19.79 26.25
C LYS A 75 -23.83 21.22 26.63
N LYS A 76 -22.81 21.76 25.96
CA LYS A 76 -22.38 23.14 26.18
C LYS A 76 -23.42 24.12 25.64
N ARG A 77 -23.39 25.37 26.14
CA ARG A 77 -24.28 26.44 25.67
C ARG A 77 -24.22 26.64 24.17
N ASP A 78 -23.02 26.64 23.61
CA ASP A 78 -22.82 26.85 22.19
C ASP A 78 -23.38 25.70 21.35
N ASP A 79 -23.26 24.44 21.80
CA ASP A 79 -23.82 23.28 21.08
C ASP A 79 -25.35 23.39 20.96
N ILE A 80 -26.04 23.80 22.04
CA ILE A 80 -27.49 24.01 22.03
C ILE A 80 -27.85 25.24 21.19
N LYS A 81 -27.21 26.38 21.42
CA LYS A 81 -27.45 27.62 20.64
C LYS A 81 -27.30 27.35 19.14
N ASN A 82 -26.31 26.54 18.77
CA ASN A 82 -26.04 26.18 17.38
C ASN A 82 -27.15 25.32 16.77
N SER A 83 -27.67 24.34 17.53
CA SER A 83 -28.79 23.52 17.09
C SER A 83 -30.07 24.35 16.93
N LEU A 84 -30.30 25.33 17.82
CA LEU A 84 -31.43 26.26 17.74
C LEU A 84 -31.33 27.20 16.54
N ILE A 85 -30.15 27.74 16.26
CA ILE A 85 -29.92 28.55 15.06
C ILE A 85 -30.24 27.74 13.80
N GLU A 86 -29.79 26.48 13.73
CA GLU A 86 -30.01 25.61 12.57
C GLU A 86 -31.51 25.40 12.29
N ILE A 87 -32.30 25.07 13.32
CA ILE A 87 -33.76 24.88 13.13
C ILE A 87 -34.47 26.19 12.78
N ILE A 88 -34.03 27.35 13.28
CA ILE A 88 -34.58 28.67 12.93
C ILE A 88 -34.28 28.99 11.46
N GLU A 89 -33.02 28.89 11.04
CA GLU A 89 -32.59 29.17 9.67
C GLU A 89 -33.34 28.28 8.65
N ILE A 90 -33.50 27.00 8.96
CA ILE A 90 -34.23 26.05 8.09
C ILE A 90 -35.72 26.35 8.07
N ALA A 91 -36.33 26.69 9.20
CA ALA A 91 -37.74 27.05 9.26
C ALA A 91 -38.01 28.32 8.43
N ILE A 92 -37.13 29.31 8.49
CA ILE A 92 -37.20 30.52 7.66
C ILE A 92 -37.05 30.18 6.18
N GLU A 93 -36.04 29.38 5.81
CA GLU A 93 -35.81 28.95 4.42
C GLU A 93 -37.05 28.26 3.85
N LYS A 94 -37.66 27.37 4.64
CA LYS A 94 -38.87 26.65 4.24
C LYS A 94 -40.07 27.58 4.12
N ALA A 95 -40.23 28.53 5.04
CA ALA A 95 -41.29 29.52 4.97
C ALA A 95 -41.25 30.32 3.66
N ILE A 96 -40.05 30.69 3.19
CA ILE A 96 -39.87 31.44 1.94
C ILE A 96 -40.16 30.57 0.72
N SER A 97 -39.72 29.31 0.73
CA SER A 97 -39.88 28.40 -0.41
C SER A 97 -41.34 28.00 -0.71
N LEU A 98 -42.25 28.15 0.26
CA LEU A 98 -43.60 27.59 0.23
C LEU A 98 -44.71 28.57 -0.19
N ASN A 99 -44.39 29.83 -0.55
CA ASN A 99 -45.31 30.85 -1.12
C ASN A 99 -46.80 30.73 -0.69
N ASP A 100 -47.14 31.28 0.48
CA ASP A 100 -48.48 31.73 0.92
C ASP A 100 -49.69 30.76 0.81
N GLU A 101 -49.51 29.45 0.94
CA GLU A 101 -50.60 28.54 1.35
C GLU A 101 -50.33 27.99 2.76
N GLU A 102 -51.37 27.95 3.62
CA GLU A 102 -51.37 27.58 5.05
C GLU A 102 -50.63 26.25 5.37
N ILE A 103 -49.30 26.26 5.35
CA ILE A 103 -48.45 25.14 5.76
C ILE A 103 -47.55 25.63 6.88
N SER A 104 -47.81 25.10 8.07
CA SER A 104 -47.02 25.36 9.27
C SER A 104 -45.56 24.96 9.06
N VAL A 105 -44.61 25.87 9.30
CA VAL A 105 -43.17 25.55 9.33
C VAL A 105 -42.74 24.91 10.66
N LEU A 106 -43.70 24.68 11.57
CA LEU A 106 -43.52 24.00 12.86
C LEU A 106 -42.72 22.69 12.75
N PRO A 107 -42.93 21.79 11.77
CA PRO A 107 -42.14 20.55 11.68
C PRO A 107 -40.63 20.79 11.54
N TYR A 108 -40.22 21.93 10.96
CA TYR A 108 -38.81 22.30 10.79
C TYR A 108 -38.21 22.96 12.04
N LEU A 109 -39.05 23.42 12.98
CA LEU A 109 -38.65 23.89 14.30
C LEU A 109 -38.58 22.79 15.35
N GLU A 110 -39.27 21.66 15.12
CA GLU A 110 -39.34 20.58 16.10
C GLU A 110 -38.02 19.84 16.31
N GLU A 111 -37.19 19.70 15.26
CA GLU A 111 -35.94 18.96 15.32
C GLU A 111 -34.95 19.32 14.21
N THR A 112 -33.66 19.08 14.45
CA THR A 112 -32.62 19.21 13.43
C THR A 112 -32.78 18.14 12.34
N PRO A 113 -32.36 18.41 11.09
CA PRO A 113 -32.53 17.47 9.97
C PRO A 113 -31.81 16.13 10.13
N ASP A 114 -30.78 16.08 10.97
CA ASP A 114 -30.04 14.86 11.31
C ASP A 114 -30.62 14.13 12.53
N GLU A 115 -31.73 14.62 13.08
CA GLU A 115 -32.43 14.11 14.27
C GLU A 115 -31.59 14.06 15.56
N ARG A 116 -30.44 14.76 15.62
CA ARG A 116 -29.55 14.78 16.80
C ARG A 116 -29.99 15.77 17.88
N PHE A 117 -30.85 16.73 17.55
CA PHE A 117 -31.45 17.65 18.51
C PHE A 117 -32.94 17.78 18.23
N ARG A 118 -33.77 17.51 19.25
CA ARG A 118 -35.24 17.50 19.12
C ARG A 118 -35.87 18.45 20.12
N LEU A 119 -36.19 19.66 19.68
CA LEU A 119 -36.82 20.67 20.50
C LEU A 119 -38.21 20.25 20.96
N LYS A 120 -38.95 19.47 20.15
CA LYS A 120 -40.28 18.94 20.50
C LYS A 120 -40.34 18.04 21.74
N TYR A 121 -39.21 17.48 22.16
CA TYR A 121 -39.17 16.72 23.41
C TYR A 121 -39.01 17.62 24.63
N LEU A 122 -38.43 18.80 24.45
CA LEU A 122 -38.17 19.76 25.52
C LEU A 122 -39.39 20.63 25.81
N LEU A 123 -39.98 21.21 24.77
CA LEU A 123 -40.98 22.26 24.89
C LEU A 123 -42.36 21.78 24.47
N SER A 124 -43.41 22.38 25.04
CA SER A 124 -44.79 22.08 24.69
C SER A 124 -45.13 22.57 23.28
N GLU A 125 -46.12 21.95 22.66
CA GLU A 125 -46.59 22.34 21.33
C GLU A 125 -47.05 23.81 21.27
N ASP A 126 -47.63 24.32 22.36
CA ASP A 126 -48.08 25.71 22.46
C ASP A 126 -46.90 26.69 22.39
N ILE A 127 -45.80 26.41 23.11
CA ILE A 127 -44.57 27.23 23.05
C ILE A 127 -43.96 27.19 21.65
N LEU A 128 -43.91 26.00 21.03
CA LEU A 128 -43.39 25.87 19.66
C LEU A 128 -44.25 26.63 18.65
N LYS A 129 -45.58 26.64 18.82
CA LYS A 129 -46.51 27.45 18.01
C LYS A 129 -46.27 28.95 18.19
N GLU A 130 -45.92 29.41 19.39
CA GLU A 130 -45.53 30.81 19.61
C GLU A 130 -44.24 31.18 18.87
N PHE A 131 -43.22 30.32 18.89
CA PHE A 131 -41.99 30.54 18.12
C PHE A 131 -42.24 30.49 16.61
N ASN A 132 -43.04 29.54 16.15
CA ASN A 132 -43.47 29.46 14.75
C ASN A 132 -44.17 30.76 14.31
N LYS A 133 -45.09 31.26 15.14
CA LYS A 133 -45.78 32.53 14.88
C LYS A 133 -44.80 33.71 14.85
N TYR A 134 -43.81 33.74 15.74
CA TYR A 134 -42.78 34.78 15.72
C TYR A 134 -41.98 34.78 14.40
N ILE A 135 -41.62 33.60 13.90
CA ILE A 135 -40.90 33.48 12.63
C ILE A 135 -41.76 34.01 11.47
N ILE A 136 -43.03 33.62 11.40
CA ILE A 136 -43.94 33.99 10.30
C ILE A 136 -44.35 35.47 10.38
N ASP A 137 -44.71 35.97 11.56
CA ASP A 137 -45.31 37.30 11.72
C ASP A 137 -44.27 38.42 11.92
N VAL A 138 -43.06 38.09 12.40
CA VAL A 138 -42.05 39.10 12.76
C VAL A 138 -40.80 39.01 11.88
N ILE A 139 -40.23 37.81 11.70
CA ILE A 139 -38.97 37.64 10.97
C ILE A 139 -39.23 37.64 9.46
N LEU A 140 -40.16 36.82 8.97
CA LEU A 140 -40.42 36.64 7.55
C LEU A 140 -40.78 37.94 6.80
N PRO A 141 -41.57 38.87 7.34
CA PRO A 141 -41.88 40.14 6.67
C PRO A 141 -40.69 41.10 6.55
N LYS A 142 -39.63 40.88 7.35
CA LYS A 142 -38.40 41.69 7.33
C LYS A 142 -37.34 41.13 6.38
N ILE A 143 -37.58 39.96 5.79
CA ILE A 143 -36.68 39.33 4.82
C ILE A 143 -36.88 39.96 3.45
N ASP A 144 -35.80 40.47 2.87
CA ASP A 144 -35.78 40.93 1.49
C ASP A 144 -35.79 39.72 0.55
N ARG A 145 -36.91 39.51 -0.14
CA ARG A 145 -37.07 38.42 -1.10
C ARG A 145 -36.29 38.64 -2.42
N ASN A 146 -35.68 39.83 -2.60
CA ASN A 146 -34.87 40.16 -3.77
C ASN A 146 -33.37 39.86 -3.58
N GLU A 147 -32.93 39.60 -2.34
CA GLU A 147 -31.54 39.22 -2.00
C GLU A 147 -31.39 37.70 -1.86
N GLU A 148 -30.16 37.16 -1.92
CA GLU A 148 -29.94 35.77 -1.53
C GLU A 148 -30.35 35.60 -0.05
N LEU A 149 -31.06 34.51 0.30
CA LEU A 149 -31.54 34.28 1.66
C LEU A 149 -30.42 34.37 2.72
N GLU A 150 -29.22 33.89 2.38
CA GLU A 150 -28.06 33.96 3.25
C GLU A 150 -27.66 35.42 3.57
N GLU A 151 -27.85 36.36 2.65
CA GLU A 151 -27.60 37.79 2.89
C GLU A 151 -28.66 38.42 3.78
N SER A 152 -29.92 38.16 3.47
CA SER A 152 -31.02 38.73 4.23
C SER A 152 -30.96 38.30 5.71
N LEU A 153 -30.63 37.02 5.96
CA LEU A 153 -30.41 36.48 7.31
C LEU A 153 -29.24 37.15 8.06
N ASN A 154 -28.27 37.72 7.34
CA ASN A 154 -27.11 38.42 7.92
C ASN A 154 -27.33 39.94 8.06
N SER A 155 -28.52 40.47 7.74
CA SER A 155 -28.83 41.87 8.00
C SER A 155 -28.92 42.14 9.50
N GLU A 156 -28.45 43.33 9.94
CA GLU A 156 -28.42 43.70 11.37
C GLU A 156 -29.80 43.59 12.03
N THR A 157 -30.85 43.98 11.30
CA THR A 157 -32.24 43.88 11.74
C THR A 157 -32.67 42.43 11.97
N ILE A 158 -32.39 41.52 11.04
CA ILE A 158 -32.79 40.11 11.16
C ILE A 158 -31.96 39.38 12.20
N ILE A 159 -30.65 39.66 12.28
CA ILE A 159 -29.77 39.12 13.34
C ILE A 159 -30.35 39.46 14.71
N HIS A 160 -30.77 40.72 14.94
CA HIS A 160 -31.36 41.13 16.20
C HIS A 160 -32.64 40.33 16.55
N GLU A 161 -33.50 40.07 15.57
CA GLU A 161 -34.73 39.28 15.75
C GLU A 161 -34.44 37.80 16.03
N ILE A 162 -33.46 37.22 15.32
CA ILE A 162 -33.01 35.84 15.55
C ILE A 162 -32.38 35.73 16.94
N GLU A 163 -31.54 36.67 17.35
CA GLU A 163 -30.94 36.69 18.69
C GLU A 163 -31.97 36.84 19.80
N TYR A 164 -33.00 37.66 19.59
CA TYR A 164 -34.13 37.78 20.50
C TYR A 164 -34.91 36.47 20.64
N LEU A 165 -35.26 35.82 19.50
CA LEU A 165 -35.95 34.53 19.49
C LEU A 165 -35.09 33.45 20.18
N LEU A 166 -33.80 33.37 19.85
CA LEU A 166 -32.85 32.45 20.48
C LEU A 166 -32.79 32.63 21.99
N LYS A 167 -32.76 33.89 22.47
CA LYS A 167 -32.77 34.17 23.90
C LYS A 167 -34.04 33.64 24.56
N LYS A 168 -35.22 33.89 23.98
CA LYS A 168 -36.48 33.32 24.47
C LYS A 168 -36.47 31.80 24.51
N MET A 169 -36.02 31.15 23.44
CA MET A 169 -35.93 29.69 23.37
C MET A 169 -35.00 29.13 24.46
N LEU A 170 -33.84 29.77 24.68
CA LEU A 170 -32.90 29.36 25.73
C LEU A 170 -33.45 29.59 27.14
N ASP A 171 -34.22 30.66 27.35
CA ASP A 171 -34.88 30.94 28.63
C ASP A 171 -35.95 29.87 28.92
N GLU A 172 -36.77 29.49 27.94
CA GLU A 172 -37.75 28.39 28.06
C GLU A 172 -37.08 27.04 28.33
N ILE A 173 -35.99 26.72 27.62
CA ILE A 173 -35.21 25.50 27.86
C ILE A 173 -34.62 25.50 29.28
N SER A 174 -34.15 26.65 29.76
CA SER A 174 -33.59 26.80 31.12
C SER A 174 -34.67 26.64 32.19
N ASN A 175 -35.86 27.22 31.97
CA ASN A 175 -37.02 27.06 32.85
C ASN A 175 -37.46 25.60 32.92
N LYS A 176 -37.59 24.92 31.76
CA LYS A 176 -37.93 23.50 31.71
C LYS A 176 -36.89 22.63 32.40
N THR A 177 -35.61 22.97 32.25
CA THR A 177 -34.53 22.27 32.95
C THR A 177 -34.66 22.41 34.47
N LYS A 178 -34.97 23.61 34.98
CA LYS A 178 -35.21 23.83 36.42
C LYS A 178 -36.46 23.13 36.93
N GLU A 179 -37.51 23.02 36.12
CA GLU A 179 -38.73 22.28 36.46
C GLU A 179 -38.42 20.79 36.67
N ILE A 180 -37.64 20.19 35.76
CA ILE A 180 -37.33 18.75 35.77
C ILE A 180 -36.17 18.44 36.74
N CYS A 181 -35.20 19.33 36.88
CA CYS A 181 -34.02 19.21 37.73
C CYS A 181 -33.87 20.45 38.65
N PRO A 182 -34.62 20.54 39.77
CA PRO A 182 -34.71 21.75 40.60
C PRO A 182 -33.37 22.24 41.18
N ASN A 183 -32.45 21.31 41.44
CA ASN A 183 -31.14 21.60 42.02
C ASN A 183 -30.03 21.75 40.97
N TYR A 184 -30.39 21.86 39.68
CA TYR A 184 -29.44 21.99 38.59
C TYR A 184 -29.62 23.31 37.83
N GLU A 185 -28.52 24.01 37.64
CA GLU A 185 -28.47 25.18 36.76
C GLU A 185 -27.85 24.76 35.41
N LEU A 186 -28.64 24.88 34.35
CA LEU A 186 -28.19 24.62 32.98
C LEU A 186 -26.99 25.51 32.66
N PHE A 187 -25.97 24.95 31.99
CA PHE A 187 -24.69 25.62 31.66
C PHE A 187 -23.75 25.92 32.84
N SER A 188 -24.03 25.42 34.06
CA SER A 188 -23.12 25.54 35.21
C SER A 188 -21.83 24.73 35.08
N ASN A 189 -21.68 23.91 34.03
CA ASN A 189 -20.62 22.91 33.83
C ASN A 189 -20.52 21.85 34.94
N LYS A 190 -21.46 21.81 35.90
CA LYS A 190 -21.53 20.78 36.94
C LYS A 190 -22.18 19.51 36.39
N LEU A 191 -21.81 18.38 36.99
CA LEU A 191 -22.51 17.12 36.81
C LEU A 191 -23.86 17.15 37.53
N TYR A 192 -24.87 16.54 36.92
CA TYR A 192 -26.12 16.25 37.62
C TYR A 192 -26.13 14.79 38.06
N THR A 193 -26.40 14.55 39.34
CA THR A 193 -26.39 13.20 39.92
C THR A 193 -27.74 12.85 40.55
N ILE A 194 -28.17 11.60 40.34
CA ILE A 194 -29.29 10.97 41.06
C ILE A 194 -28.67 9.91 41.96
N GLU A 195 -28.81 10.08 43.27
CA GLU A 195 -28.26 9.19 44.30
C GLU A 195 -29.30 9.01 45.43
N ASN A 196 -29.00 8.16 46.41
CA ASN A 196 -29.84 7.90 47.59
C ASN A 196 -31.23 7.31 47.29
N ILE A 197 -31.33 6.47 46.25
CA ILE A 197 -32.53 5.69 45.93
C ILE A 197 -32.18 4.23 46.13
N PHE A 198 -33.02 3.49 46.84
CA PHE A 198 -32.78 2.07 47.15
C PHE A 198 -33.74 1.13 46.41
N ASP A 199 -34.88 1.64 45.94
CA ASP A 199 -35.82 0.87 45.13
C ASP A 199 -35.47 0.97 43.65
N LYS A 200 -35.29 -0.18 43.00
CA LYS A 200 -34.93 -0.26 41.57
C LYS A 200 -35.97 0.43 40.69
N LYS A 201 -37.26 0.25 40.98
CA LYS A 201 -38.34 0.78 40.15
C LYS A 201 -38.42 2.30 40.26
N GLU A 202 -38.34 2.85 41.48
CA GLU A 202 -38.25 4.30 41.70
C GLU A 202 -37.04 4.90 40.97
N PHE A 203 -35.87 4.25 41.05
CA PHE A 203 -34.66 4.70 40.38
C PHE A 203 -34.82 4.72 38.85
N ILE A 204 -35.38 3.66 38.26
CA ILE A 204 -35.66 3.59 36.82
C ILE A 204 -36.66 4.68 36.40
N LEU A 205 -37.72 4.93 37.18
CA LEU A 205 -38.71 5.96 36.86
C LEU A 205 -38.11 7.37 36.88
N LYS A 206 -37.22 7.69 37.82
CA LYS A 206 -36.52 8.99 37.83
C LYS A 206 -35.58 9.14 36.62
N ASN A 207 -34.87 8.09 36.25
CA ASN A 207 -34.04 8.11 35.04
C ASN A 207 -34.89 8.26 33.76
N LYS A 208 -36.04 7.58 33.69
CA LYS A 208 -36.99 7.69 32.58
C LYS A 208 -37.51 9.12 32.41
N ALA A 209 -37.80 9.82 33.50
CA ALA A 209 -38.26 11.21 33.44
C ALA A 209 -37.28 12.12 32.67
N LEU A 210 -35.98 11.83 32.73
CA LEU A 210 -34.93 12.62 32.06
C LEU A 210 -34.61 12.16 30.64
N LEU A 211 -34.71 10.85 30.38
CA LEU A 211 -34.22 10.22 29.15
C LEU A 211 -35.33 9.75 28.21
N LYS A 212 -36.61 9.95 28.55
CA LYS A 212 -37.73 9.54 27.68
C LYS A 212 -37.67 10.28 26.34
N SER A 213 -38.05 9.60 25.26
CA SER A 213 -38.14 10.19 23.91
C SER A 213 -39.53 10.78 23.64
N GLU A 214 -40.07 11.52 24.59
CA GLU A 214 -41.44 12.08 24.59
C GLU A 214 -41.41 13.53 25.07
N THR A 215 -42.52 14.25 25.00
CA THR A 215 -42.65 15.62 25.52
C THR A 215 -42.30 15.69 27.02
N ASP A 216 -41.85 16.85 27.48
CA ASP A 216 -41.35 17.09 28.84
C ASP A 216 -40.13 16.23 29.20
N SER A 217 -39.14 16.18 28.31
CA SER A 217 -37.89 15.45 28.48
C SER A 217 -36.69 16.35 28.22
N ILE A 218 -35.68 16.24 29.08
CA ILE A 218 -34.39 16.93 28.89
C ILE A 218 -33.37 16.10 28.09
N SER A 219 -33.77 14.94 27.55
CA SER A 219 -32.86 14.07 26.79
C SER A 219 -32.07 14.78 25.68
N PRO A 220 -32.61 15.79 24.95
CA PRO A 220 -31.84 16.51 23.92
C PRO A 220 -30.71 17.39 24.48
N LEU A 221 -30.74 17.73 25.78
CA LEU A 221 -29.71 18.52 26.47
C LEU A 221 -28.59 17.63 27.03
N ILE A 222 -28.82 16.31 27.14
CA ILE A 222 -27.86 15.37 27.70
C ILE A 222 -26.87 14.95 26.60
N GLU A 223 -25.58 15.13 26.87
CA GLU A 223 -24.47 14.73 25.99
C GLU A 223 -24.07 13.28 26.22
N TYR A 224 -24.11 12.84 27.48
CA TYR A 224 -23.79 11.47 27.90
C TYR A 224 -24.41 11.17 29.28
N ALA A 225 -24.86 9.93 29.49
CA ALA A 225 -25.38 9.46 30.77
C ALA A 225 -24.68 8.18 31.23
N ARG A 226 -24.35 8.10 32.52
CA ARG A 226 -23.91 6.86 33.20
C ARG A 226 -24.96 6.48 34.24
N ILE A 227 -25.51 5.28 34.15
CA ILE A 227 -26.50 4.72 35.08
C ILE A 227 -25.90 3.46 35.69
N GLU A 228 -25.68 3.44 37.00
CA GLU A 228 -24.99 2.36 37.71
C GLU A 228 -25.79 1.83 38.89
N GLY A 229 -25.63 0.53 39.18
CA GLY A 229 -26.21 -0.13 40.36
C GLY A 229 -26.65 -1.57 40.09
N ASN A 230 -27.42 -2.13 41.03
CA ASN A 230 -28.05 -3.45 40.90
C ASN A 230 -29.23 -3.44 39.92
N LEU A 231 -28.89 -3.25 38.64
CA LEU A 231 -29.83 -3.00 37.55
C LEU A 231 -30.26 -4.27 36.81
N SER A 232 -29.57 -5.39 37.02
CA SER A 232 -29.82 -6.65 36.30
C SER A 232 -31.21 -7.21 36.59
N ALA A 233 -31.76 -7.91 35.61
CA ALA A 233 -32.93 -8.74 35.78
C ALA A 233 -32.63 -9.94 36.71
N SER A 234 -33.62 -10.41 37.47
CA SER A 234 -33.46 -11.51 38.43
C SER A 234 -33.01 -12.85 37.83
N TRP A 235 -33.16 -13.02 36.51
CA TRP A 235 -32.72 -14.21 35.78
C TRP A 235 -31.26 -14.13 35.29
N ILE A 236 -30.61 -12.97 35.42
CA ILE A 236 -29.19 -12.82 35.12
C ILE A 236 -28.41 -13.19 36.39
N PRO A 237 -27.47 -14.16 36.33
CA PRO A 237 -26.63 -14.51 37.46
C PRO A 237 -25.88 -13.30 38.06
N ASP A 238 -25.88 -13.16 39.38
CA ASP A 238 -25.21 -12.04 40.10
C ASP A 238 -23.70 -11.96 39.82
N GLU A 239 -23.08 -13.09 39.46
CA GLU A 239 -21.67 -13.18 39.05
C GLU A 239 -21.37 -12.50 37.70
N LEU A 240 -22.38 -12.16 36.90
CA LEU A 240 -22.22 -11.49 35.61
C LEU A 240 -22.32 -9.98 35.76
N GLU A 241 -21.18 -9.37 36.05
CA GLU A 241 -21.00 -7.91 36.05
C GLU A 241 -20.46 -7.45 34.69
N PHE A 242 -21.07 -6.43 34.10
CA PHE A 242 -20.70 -5.92 32.79
C PHE A 242 -21.15 -4.48 32.61
N ILE A 243 -20.53 -3.80 31.65
CA ILE A 243 -20.88 -2.44 31.25
C ILE A 243 -21.51 -2.50 29.86
N LEU A 244 -22.70 -1.96 29.71
CA LEU A 244 -23.44 -1.94 28.45
C LEU A 244 -23.58 -0.51 27.96
N ILE A 245 -23.09 -0.23 26.74
CA ILE A 245 -23.14 1.10 26.14
C ILE A 245 -24.18 1.07 25.02
N ASP A 246 -25.30 1.77 25.23
CA ASP A 246 -26.34 1.95 24.20
C ASP A 246 -25.98 3.17 23.33
N GLY A 247 -25.50 2.89 22.12
CA GLY A 247 -25.02 3.89 21.16
C GLY A 247 -26.10 4.44 20.22
N GLU A 248 -25.69 5.40 19.38
CA GLU A 248 -26.52 5.93 18.29
C GLU A 248 -26.85 4.83 17.25
N GLY A 249 -28.02 4.92 16.63
CA GLY A 249 -28.41 4.01 15.54
C GLY A 249 -27.71 4.32 14.22
N ILE A 250 -27.45 3.30 13.40
CA ILE A 250 -26.79 3.45 12.09
C ILE A 250 -27.79 3.42 10.91
N GLY A 251 -27.45 4.12 9.82
CA GLY A 251 -28.11 3.98 8.51
C GLY A 251 -29.59 4.40 8.48
N HIS A 252 -29.88 5.64 8.86
CA HIS A 252 -31.24 6.16 9.02
C HIS A 252 -31.94 6.59 7.72
N ASN A 253 -31.17 6.93 6.69
CA ASN A 253 -31.67 7.36 5.39
C ASN A 253 -30.82 6.72 4.27
N LEU A 254 -31.40 6.48 3.09
CA LEU A 254 -30.74 5.95 1.89
C LEU A 254 -29.45 6.71 1.53
N LYS A 255 -29.43 8.03 1.73
CA LYS A 255 -28.23 8.87 1.50
C LYS A 255 -27.11 8.61 2.52
N GLU A 256 -27.44 8.11 3.72
CA GLU A 256 -26.48 7.76 4.78
C GLU A 256 -26.07 6.28 4.73
N VAL A 257 -26.69 5.44 3.89
CA VAL A 257 -26.40 4.00 3.85
C VAL A 257 -24.95 3.74 3.47
N LYS A 258 -24.39 4.46 2.49
CA LYS A 258 -23.01 4.26 2.01
C LYS A 258 -21.96 4.48 3.12
N ASN A 259 -22.19 5.44 4.03
CA ASN A 259 -21.31 5.74 5.17
C ASN A 259 -22.11 5.74 6.47
N SER A 260 -22.64 4.58 6.85
CA SER A 260 -23.62 4.43 7.93
C SER A 260 -23.06 4.73 9.33
N LEU A 261 -21.74 4.60 9.52
CA LEU A 261 -21.04 4.89 10.78
C LEU A 261 -20.55 6.35 10.84
N SER A 262 -20.54 6.94 12.03
CA SER A 262 -19.77 8.13 12.42
C SER A 262 -18.38 7.78 13.00
N THR A 263 -17.51 8.79 13.08
CA THR A 263 -16.20 8.66 13.78
C THR A 263 -16.36 8.29 15.25
N ARG A 264 -17.48 8.64 15.88
CA ARG A 264 -17.77 8.33 17.28
C ARG A 264 -17.92 6.82 17.54
N HIS A 265 -18.35 6.03 16.56
CA HIS A 265 -18.37 4.58 16.73
C HIS A 265 -16.97 3.99 16.83
N LEU A 266 -15.98 4.55 16.12
CA LEU A 266 -14.59 4.13 16.27
C LEU A 266 -14.09 4.36 17.70
N ASP A 267 -14.44 5.49 18.32
CA ASP A 267 -14.10 5.73 19.74
C ASP A 267 -14.71 4.65 20.65
N PHE A 268 -15.96 4.25 20.41
CA PHE A 268 -16.59 3.15 21.16
C PHE A 268 -15.98 1.78 20.87
N PHE A 269 -15.52 1.51 19.64
CA PHE A 269 -14.83 0.26 19.30
C PHE A 269 -13.48 0.15 20.01
N ASN A 270 -12.76 1.28 20.13
CA ASN A 270 -11.52 1.38 20.88
C ASN A 270 -11.76 1.14 22.38
N PHE A 271 -12.82 1.76 22.91
CA PHE A 271 -13.14 1.75 24.34
C PHE A 271 -13.73 0.42 24.85
N SER A 272 -14.48 -0.28 24.00
CA SER A 272 -15.17 -1.53 24.36
C SER A 272 -14.29 -2.77 24.22
N ASP A 273 -14.61 -3.78 25.02
CA ASP A 273 -14.00 -5.11 24.95
C ASP A 273 -14.81 -6.04 24.02
N SER A 274 -16.08 -5.71 23.77
CA SER A 274 -16.97 -6.42 22.84
C SER A 274 -17.89 -5.47 22.08
N ILE A 275 -18.09 -5.75 20.80
CA ILE A 275 -18.95 -4.98 19.88
C ILE A 275 -20.09 -5.90 19.43
N LEU A 276 -21.33 -5.52 19.76
CA LEU A 276 -22.53 -6.27 19.43
C LEU A 276 -23.28 -5.57 18.29
N LEU A 277 -23.21 -6.13 17.09
CA LEU A 277 -24.03 -5.67 15.97
C LEU A 277 -25.39 -6.36 16.02
N VAL A 278 -26.46 -5.57 16.15
CA VAL A 278 -27.85 -6.03 16.22
C VAL A 278 -28.53 -5.79 14.87
N GLU A 279 -28.92 -6.87 14.22
CA GLU A 279 -29.58 -6.88 12.91
C GLU A 279 -31.01 -7.43 13.01
N LYS A 280 -31.93 -6.85 12.23
CA LYS A 280 -33.30 -7.36 12.15
C LYS A 280 -33.33 -8.64 11.31
N SER A 281 -33.98 -9.69 11.79
CA SER A 281 -34.01 -10.97 11.07
C SER A 281 -34.85 -10.96 9.78
N ASP A 282 -35.93 -10.19 9.75
CA ASP A 282 -36.81 -10.05 8.58
C ASP A 282 -36.07 -9.42 7.39
N ASP A 283 -35.17 -8.47 7.66
CA ASP A 283 -34.39 -7.76 6.64
C ASP A 283 -32.97 -7.34 7.10
N PRO A 284 -32.02 -8.27 7.26
CA PRO A 284 -30.70 -8.00 7.81
C PRO A 284 -29.79 -7.35 6.76
N PHE A 285 -28.91 -6.46 7.22
CA PHE A 285 -27.83 -5.80 6.48
C PHE A 285 -28.23 -4.72 5.47
N ILE A 286 -29.52 -4.46 5.23
CA ILE A 286 -29.99 -3.42 4.29
C ILE A 286 -29.64 -2.01 4.77
N THR A 287 -29.82 -1.74 6.05
CA THR A 287 -29.71 -0.39 6.64
C THR A 287 -28.30 -0.08 7.18
N GLY A 288 -27.27 -0.51 6.43
CA GLY A 288 -25.87 -0.18 6.74
C GLY A 288 -25.11 -1.21 7.59
N GLY A 289 -25.71 -2.37 7.87
CA GLY A 289 -25.08 -3.47 8.61
C GLY A 289 -23.84 -4.04 7.92
N LYS A 290 -23.85 -4.16 6.57
CA LYS A 290 -22.66 -4.54 5.79
C LYS A 290 -21.49 -3.59 6.08
N ASN A 291 -21.73 -2.28 5.97
CA ASN A 291 -20.68 -1.28 6.14
C ASN A 291 -20.17 -1.23 7.58
N ALA A 292 -21.04 -1.50 8.57
CA ALA A 292 -20.60 -1.67 9.95
C ALA A 292 -19.64 -2.86 10.10
N ILE A 293 -19.95 -4.00 9.49
CA ILE A 293 -19.04 -5.17 9.49
C ILE A 293 -17.73 -4.82 8.79
N GLU A 294 -17.80 -4.19 7.62
CA GLU A 294 -16.63 -3.77 6.85
C GLU A 294 -15.69 -2.92 7.71
N THR A 295 -16.19 -1.84 8.32
CA THR A 295 -15.38 -0.97 9.18
C THR A 295 -14.83 -1.69 10.41
N ILE A 296 -15.61 -2.56 11.06
CA ILE A 296 -15.16 -3.32 12.24
C ILE A 296 -13.97 -4.21 11.88
N PHE A 297 -14.07 -4.97 10.79
CA PHE A 297 -13.04 -5.94 10.39
C PHE A 297 -11.83 -5.27 9.74
N LEU A 298 -12.05 -4.22 8.96
CA LEU A 298 -10.99 -3.41 8.37
C LEU A 298 -10.09 -2.80 9.46
N ASN A 299 -10.68 -2.38 10.59
CA ASN A 299 -9.94 -1.83 11.72
C ASN A 299 -9.44 -2.88 12.73
N GLY A 300 -9.56 -4.17 12.39
CA GLY A 300 -8.98 -5.25 13.18
C GLY A 300 -9.82 -5.71 14.38
N TYR A 301 -11.05 -5.23 14.56
CA TYR A 301 -11.89 -5.57 15.72
C TYR A 301 -12.62 -6.93 15.62
N SER A 302 -12.14 -7.83 14.78
CA SER A 302 -12.77 -9.14 14.53
C SER A 302 -12.95 -9.98 15.80
N LYS A 303 -11.97 -9.98 16.71
CA LYS A 303 -12.02 -10.70 18.00
C LYS A 303 -13.08 -10.14 18.95
N LYS A 304 -13.30 -8.82 18.93
CA LYS A 304 -14.31 -8.14 19.77
C LYS A 304 -15.73 -8.30 19.22
N PHE A 305 -15.89 -8.74 17.97
CA PHE A 305 -17.17 -8.71 17.28
C PHE A 305 -18.08 -9.89 17.62
N LYS A 306 -19.37 -9.59 17.87
CA LYS A 306 -20.47 -10.56 17.96
C LYS A 306 -21.68 -10.04 17.18
N LEU A 307 -22.39 -10.92 16.49
CA LEU A 307 -23.58 -10.63 15.68
C LEU A 307 -24.84 -11.17 16.35
N ILE A 308 -25.85 -10.32 16.47
CA ILE A 308 -27.14 -10.64 17.07
C ILE A 308 -28.24 -10.46 16.02
N PHE A 309 -28.95 -11.54 15.71
CA PHE A 309 -30.18 -11.47 14.94
C PHE A 309 -31.37 -11.32 15.88
N SER A 310 -32.04 -10.17 15.81
CA SER A 310 -33.24 -9.87 16.59
C SER A 310 -34.51 -10.22 15.82
N LYS A 311 -35.66 -10.28 16.50
CA LYS A 311 -36.99 -10.51 15.88
C LYS A 311 -37.05 -11.79 15.05
N VAL A 312 -36.34 -12.83 15.48
CA VAL A 312 -36.31 -14.14 14.80
C VAL A 312 -37.71 -14.76 14.73
N ASP A 313 -38.59 -14.40 15.66
CA ASP A 313 -40.01 -14.76 15.69
C ASP A 313 -40.83 -14.23 14.50
N LYS A 314 -40.36 -13.21 13.78
CA LYS A 314 -41.03 -12.65 12.59
C LYS A 314 -40.70 -13.37 11.29
N LEU A 315 -39.74 -14.28 11.30
CA LEU A 315 -39.34 -15.01 10.10
C LEU A 315 -40.35 -16.12 9.80
N GLU A 316 -40.99 -16.08 8.63
CA GLU A 316 -41.91 -17.12 8.17
C GLU A 316 -41.17 -18.27 7.45
N VAL A 317 -40.17 -18.89 8.12
CA VAL A 317 -39.38 -19.99 7.51
C VAL A 317 -39.17 -21.15 8.48
N LYS A 318 -39.26 -22.40 8.00
CA LYS A 318 -39.11 -23.59 8.86
C LYS A 318 -37.75 -23.67 9.58
N ASN A 319 -36.68 -23.12 9.00
CA ASN A 319 -35.33 -23.11 9.60
C ASN A 319 -34.70 -21.70 9.54
N HIS A 320 -34.98 -20.89 10.57
CA HIS A 320 -34.49 -19.51 10.67
C HIS A 320 -32.96 -19.41 10.60
N LYS A 321 -32.23 -20.33 11.24
CA LYS A 321 -30.76 -20.30 11.29
C LYS A 321 -30.13 -20.49 9.91
N ALA A 322 -30.65 -21.45 9.14
CA ALA A 322 -30.16 -21.70 7.78
C ALA A 322 -30.43 -20.50 6.85
N ALA A 323 -31.62 -19.88 6.95
CA ALA A 323 -31.97 -18.71 6.16
C ALA A 323 -31.07 -17.50 6.45
N LEU A 324 -30.82 -17.22 7.74
CA LEU A 324 -29.95 -16.12 8.17
C LEU A 324 -28.48 -16.36 7.80
N ASN A 325 -27.99 -17.60 7.93
CA ASN A 325 -26.63 -17.95 7.51
C ASN A 325 -26.44 -17.76 5.99
N ARG A 326 -27.45 -18.07 5.16
CA ARG A 326 -27.37 -17.80 3.72
C ARG A 326 -27.24 -16.30 3.42
N ARG A 327 -27.97 -15.45 4.14
CA ARG A 327 -27.85 -13.99 4.02
C ARG A 327 -26.47 -13.49 4.46
N LEU A 328 -25.91 -14.09 5.53
CA LEU A 328 -24.56 -13.80 5.99
C LEU A 328 -23.50 -14.16 4.93
N SER A 329 -23.64 -15.30 4.24
CA SER A 329 -22.69 -15.69 3.18
C SER A 329 -22.68 -14.73 1.99
N ASN A 330 -23.78 -14.02 1.72
CA ASN A 330 -23.76 -12.94 0.73
C ASN A 330 -22.93 -11.74 1.20
N VAL A 331 -22.95 -11.42 2.50
CA VAL A 331 -22.09 -10.40 3.08
C VAL A 331 -20.62 -10.85 3.06
N GLU A 332 -20.34 -12.11 3.41
CA GLU A 332 -19.01 -12.72 3.29
C GLU A 332 -18.46 -12.58 1.86
N TYR A 333 -19.27 -12.91 0.86
CA TYR A 333 -18.89 -12.74 -0.55
C TYR A 333 -18.62 -11.28 -0.90
N ALA A 334 -19.51 -10.36 -0.52
CA ALA A 334 -19.39 -8.94 -0.85
C ALA A 334 -18.27 -8.20 -0.10
N LEU A 335 -17.64 -8.81 0.90
CA LEU A 335 -16.46 -8.30 1.61
C LEU A 335 -15.14 -8.84 1.04
N LYS A 336 -15.19 -9.92 0.24
CA LYS A 336 -14.01 -10.42 -0.48
C LYS A 336 -13.48 -9.41 -1.49
N ASP A 337 -14.38 -8.66 -2.15
CA ASP A 337 -14.01 -7.58 -3.07
C ASP A 337 -13.17 -6.49 -2.38
N SER A 338 -13.34 -6.30 -1.07
CA SER A 338 -12.55 -5.37 -0.24
C SER A 338 -11.36 -6.05 0.47
N ASN A 339 -10.99 -7.28 0.09
CA ASN A 339 -9.93 -8.07 0.73
C ASN A 339 -10.12 -8.24 2.26
N ILE A 340 -11.37 -8.32 2.73
CA ILE A 340 -11.69 -8.50 4.15
C ILE A 340 -12.08 -9.96 4.42
N GLN A 341 -11.29 -10.64 5.25
CA GLN A 341 -11.61 -11.98 5.71
C GLN A 341 -12.66 -11.91 6.81
N PHE A 342 -13.91 -12.16 6.43
CA PHE A 342 -15.06 -12.22 7.33
C PHE A 342 -15.51 -13.67 7.54
N ASN A 343 -15.24 -14.21 8.73
CA ASN A 343 -15.71 -15.53 9.15
C ASN A 343 -16.15 -15.46 10.62
N LEU A 344 -17.36 -15.93 10.91
CA LEU A 344 -17.91 -15.93 12.27
C LEU A 344 -18.03 -17.32 12.85
N ASN A 345 -17.42 -17.50 14.03
CA ASN A 345 -17.55 -18.69 14.85
C ASN A 345 -18.97 -18.82 15.44
N ARG A 346 -19.32 -20.01 15.93
CA ARG A 346 -20.67 -20.28 16.49
C ARG A 346 -20.96 -19.47 17.75
N ASP A 347 -19.94 -19.14 18.53
CA ASP A 347 -19.98 -18.33 19.74
C ASP A 347 -20.00 -16.81 19.45
N GLN A 348 -19.94 -16.41 18.19
CA GLN A 348 -20.11 -15.02 17.74
C GLN A 348 -21.50 -14.74 17.16
N LYS A 349 -22.40 -15.74 17.09
CA LYS A 349 -23.73 -15.62 16.48
C LYS A 349 -24.83 -15.93 17.50
N TYR A 350 -25.76 -15.00 17.67
CA TYR A 350 -26.85 -15.10 18.64
C TYR A 350 -28.20 -14.80 18.00
N TYR A 351 -29.23 -15.51 18.45
CA TYR A 351 -30.57 -15.44 17.85
C TYR A 351 -31.62 -15.14 18.92
N LEU A 352 -32.22 -13.95 18.87
CA LEU A 352 -33.17 -13.47 19.88
C LEU A 352 -34.59 -13.39 19.32
N SER A 353 -35.54 -13.90 20.10
CA SER A 353 -36.97 -13.92 19.77
C SER A 353 -37.80 -13.17 20.82
N ASN A 354 -38.94 -12.62 20.44
CA ASN A 354 -39.93 -12.02 21.35
C ASN A 354 -39.38 -10.87 22.23
N LEU A 355 -38.43 -10.09 21.73
CA LEU A 355 -37.83 -8.94 22.44
C LEU A 355 -38.78 -7.75 22.66
N ASN A 356 -39.93 -7.72 22.00
CA ASN A 356 -40.92 -6.63 22.13
C ASN A 356 -41.80 -6.78 23.39
N LYS A 357 -41.70 -7.90 24.11
CA LYS A 357 -42.42 -8.21 25.36
C LYS A 357 -41.40 -8.64 26.43
N ILE A 358 -41.87 -9.15 27.57
CA ILE A 358 -41.03 -9.85 28.55
C ILE A 358 -40.27 -10.97 27.82
N ALA A 359 -38.95 -10.99 27.95
CA ALA A 359 -38.10 -11.97 27.27
C ALA A 359 -38.51 -13.40 27.62
N ASN A 360 -38.65 -14.26 26.62
CA ASN A 360 -38.96 -15.69 26.83
C ASN A 360 -37.72 -16.46 27.33
N GLU A 361 -37.93 -17.68 27.82
CA GLU A 361 -36.85 -18.53 28.35
C GLU A 361 -35.73 -18.80 27.34
N THR A 362 -36.06 -18.92 26.05
CA THR A 362 -35.07 -19.12 24.99
C THR A 362 -34.15 -17.90 24.84
N THR A 363 -34.72 -16.70 24.80
CA THR A 363 -33.97 -15.44 24.68
C THR A 363 -33.15 -15.16 25.95
N LYS A 364 -33.70 -15.45 27.15
CA LYS A 364 -32.94 -15.35 28.41
C LYS A 364 -31.69 -16.24 28.39
N LYS A 365 -31.85 -17.51 28.00
CA LYS A 365 -30.71 -18.46 27.89
C LYS A 365 -29.66 -17.99 26.89
N GLU A 366 -30.09 -17.47 25.74
CA GLU A 366 -29.18 -16.96 24.71
C GLU A 366 -28.41 -15.71 25.17
N LEU A 367 -29.07 -14.79 25.90
CA LEU A 367 -28.41 -13.61 26.50
C LEU A 367 -27.43 -13.99 27.61
N ILE A 368 -27.79 -14.94 28.50
CA ILE A 368 -26.86 -15.46 29.51
C ILE A 368 -25.62 -16.06 28.83
N LYS A 369 -25.82 -16.84 27.76
CA LYS A 369 -24.72 -17.42 26.99
C LYS A 369 -23.82 -16.34 26.37
N LEU A 370 -24.41 -15.28 25.81
CA LEU A 370 -23.67 -14.14 25.24
C LEU A 370 -22.76 -13.49 26.29
N PHE A 371 -23.31 -13.10 27.45
CA PHE A 371 -22.53 -12.39 28.46
C PHE A 371 -21.52 -13.30 29.18
N LYS A 372 -21.80 -14.61 29.32
CA LYS A 372 -20.78 -15.58 29.78
C LYS A 372 -19.60 -15.66 28.81
N ASN A 373 -19.87 -15.70 27.51
CA ASN A 373 -18.80 -15.72 26.50
C ASN A 373 -18.00 -14.42 26.52
N ILE A 374 -18.65 -13.26 26.59
CA ILE A 374 -17.97 -11.96 26.73
C ILE A 374 -17.07 -11.93 27.97
N LYS A 375 -17.57 -12.40 29.13
CA LYS A 375 -16.78 -12.45 30.36
C LYS A 375 -15.57 -13.39 30.24
N ASN A 376 -15.73 -14.54 29.59
CA ASN A 376 -14.63 -15.46 29.33
C ASN A 376 -13.58 -14.81 28.41
N ASP A 377 -14.01 -14.20 27.30
CA ASP A 377 -13.13 -13.50 26.36
C ASP A 377 -12.33 -12.39 27.04
N PHE A 378 -12.97 -11.63 27.95
CA PHE A 378 -12.34 -10.59 28.75
C PHE A 378 -11.29 -11.11 29.75
N SER A 379 -11.44 -12.36 30.22
CA SER A 379 -10.51 -12.98 31.18
C SER A 379 -9.29 -13.64 30.54
N LEU A 380 -9.27 -13.79 29.21
CA LEU A 380 -8.15 -14.39 28.50
C LEU A 380 -7.01 -13.37 28.35
N ILE A 381 -5.80 -13.75 28.79
CA ILE A 381 -4.57 -12.98 28.58
C ILE A 381 -4.28 -12.95 27.07
N GLU A 382 -3.96 -11.77 26.52
CA GLU A 382 -3.51 -11.66 25.13
C GLU A 382 -2.27 -12.54 24.91
N GLU A 383 -2.35 -13.43 23.92
CA GLU A 383 -1.28 -14.36 23.56
C GLU A 383 0.00 -13.62 23.15
N ASN A 384 1.16 -14.26 23.35
CA ASN A 384 2.43 -13.87 22.74
C ASN A 384 2.29 -13.99 21.21
N LEU A 385 1.74 -12.96 20.58
CA LEU A 385 1.61 -12.89 19.13
C LEU A 385 3.01 -12.75 18.51
N ILE A 386 3.18 -13.39 17.36
CA ILE A 386 4.41 -13.30 16.57
C ILE A 386 4.62 -11.86 16.06
N ASP A 387 5.88 -11.49 15.93
CA ASP A 387 6.25 -10.27 15.21
C ASP A 387 6.10 -10.48 13.70
N LEU A 388 5.58 -9.47 13.00
CA LEU A 388 5.39 -9.51 11.56
C LEU A 388 6.26 -8.44 10.89
N GLU A 389 7.08 -8.88 9.92
CA GLU A 389 7.97 -8.02 9.13
C GLU A 389 7.34 -7.70 7.77
N TYR A 390 7.45 -6.43 7.36
CA TYR A 390 6.88 -5.93 6.10
C TYR A 390 7.87 -5.08 5.29
N ASP A 391 7.69 -5.11 3.96
CA ASP A 391 8.44 -4.29 3.00
C ASP A 391 7.76 -2.93 2.81
N PHE A 392 8.18 -1.93 3.58
CA PHE A 392 7.58 -0.59 3.56
C PHE A 392 7.75 0.17 2.25
N GLU A 393 8.57 -0.30 1.30
CA GLU A 393 8.61 0.28 -0.05
C GLU A 393 7.25 0.12 -0.74
N THR A 394 6.57 -1.01 -0.50
CA THR A 394 5.25 -1.33 -1.09
C THR A 394 4.07 -0.59 -0.43
N LEU A 395 4.30 0.08 0.71
CA LEU A 395 3.26 0.80 1.43
C LEU A 395 2.73 1.99 0.58
N PHE A 396 1.42 2.07 0.39
CA PHE A 396 0.72 3.14 -0.36
C PHE A 396 1.12 3.27 -1.84
N LEU A 397 1.50 2.18 -2.50
CA LEU A 397 1.72 2.21 -3.97
C LEU A 397 0.46 2.59 -4.76
N ASP A 398 -0.72 2.17 -4.28
CA ASP A 398 -1.99 2.36 -4.99
C ASP A 398 -2.91 3.41 -4.32
N LEU A 399 -2.38 4.24 -3.42
CA LEU A 399 -3.20 5.14 -2.60
C LEU A 399 -3.82 6.28 -3.45
N ASN A 400 -5.10 6.13 -3.80
CA ASN A 400 -5.81 7.06 -4.67
C ASN A 400 -6.33 8.33 -3.95
N THR A 401 -5.43 9.18 -3.43
CA THR A 401 -5.81 10.45 -2.78
C THR A 401 -6.42 11.45 -3.77
N THR A 402 -5.96 11.46 -5.02
CA THR A 402 -6.50 12.31 -6.09
C THR A 402 -7.96 11.98 -6.40
N GLY A 403 -8.30 10.70 -6.52
CA GLY A 403 -9.68 10.23 -6.73
C GLY A 403 -10.59 10.61 -5.56
N PHE A 404 -10.11 10.44 -4.32
CA PHE A 404 -10.81 10.87 -3.12
C PHE A 404 -11.13 12.37 -3.14
N LEU A 405 -10.13 13.21 -3.43
CA LEU A 405 -10.30 14.67 -3.52
C LEU A 405 -11.31 15.07 -4.60
N ASN A 406 -11.24 14.44 -5.77
CA ASN A 406 -12.16 14.70 -6.87
C ASN A 406 -13.61 14.34 -6.51
N GLU A 407 -13.82 13.20 -5.85
CA GLU A 407 -15.15 12.80 -5.37
C GLU A 407 -15.68 13.81 -4.34
N TRP A 408 -14.85 14.19 -3.37
CA TRP A 408 -15.22 15.16 -2.34
C TRP A 408 -15.54 16.54 -2.90
N ASN A 409 -14.72 17.05 -3.81
CA ASN A 409 -14.93 18.34 -4.46
C ASN A 409 -16.23 18.34 -5.27
N SER A 410 -16.50 17.26 -6.01
CA SER A 410 -17.75 17.08 -6.76
C SER A 410 -18.97 17.05 -5.84
N ARG A 411 -18.87 16.35 -4.71
CA ARG A 411 -19.94 16.22 -3.71
C ARG A 411 -20.28 17.57 -3.09
N ILE A 412 -19.29 18.27 -2.52
CA ILE A 412 -19.46 19.59 -1.90
C ILE A 412 -20.03 20.62 -2.90
N ASN A 413 -19.62 20.56 -4.17
CA ASN A 413 -20.14 21.48 -5.19
C ASN A 413 -21.64 21.31 -5.46
N LYS A 414 -22.15 20.07 -5.41
CA LYS A 414 -23.56 19.75 -5.63
C LYS A 414 -24.44 20.08 -4.42
N GLU A 415 -23.86 20.29 -3.24
CA GLU A 415 -24.61 20.55 -2.02
C GLU A 415 -25.21 21.95 -1.94
N HIS A 416 -26.35 22.05 -1.27
CA HIS A 416 -27.00 23.32 -0.96
C HIS A 416 -26.14 24.14 0.02
N TRP A 417 -26.15 25.47 -0.10
CA TRP A 417 -25.30 26.35 0.71
C TRP A 417 -25.53 26.17 2.22
N ALA A 418 -26.78 25.92 2.65
CA ALA A 418 -27.13 25.68 4.04
C ALA A 418 -26.49 24.39 4.59
N ILE A 419 -26.43 23.33 3.78
CA ILE A 419 -25.76 22.07 4.14
C ILE A 419 -24.25 22.31 4.27
N VAL A 420 -23.67 23.06 3.33
CA VAL A 420 -22.24 23.40 3.36
C VAL A 420 -21.91 24.25 4.58
N LYS A 421 -22.71 25.28 4.89
CA LYS A 421 -22.54 26.14 6.08
C LYS A 421 -22.63 25.33 7.37
N ALA A 422 -23.63 24.46 7.50
CA ALA A 422 -23.79 23.59 8.66
C ALA A 422 -22.61 22.61 8.81
N PHE A 423 -22.14 22.02 7.71
CA PHE A 423 -20.95 21.16 7.70
C PHE A 423 -19.69 21.92 8.15
N THR A 424 -19.39 23.09 7.57
CA THR A 424 -18.25 23.94 7.95
C THR A 424 -18.27 24.27 9.44
N LYS A 425 -19.44 24.61 9.96
CA LYS A 425 -19.64 24.88 11.39
C LYS A 425 -19.35 23.66 12.27
N ARG A 426 -19.77 22.47 11.84
CA ARG A 426 -19.54 21.23 12.58
C ARG A 426 -18.07 20.82 12.60
N MET A 427 -17.34 21.08 11.52
CA MET A 427 -15.88 20.98 11.50
C MET A 427 -15.25 21.95 12.51
N LEU A 428 -15.72 23.18 12.60
CA LEU A 428 -15.22 24.15 13.59
C LEU A 428 -15.51 23.73 15.05
N SER A 429 -16.69 23.18 15.30
CA SER A 429 -17.18 22.85 16.66
C SER A 429 -16.66 21.53 17.27
N GLY A 430 -15.83 20.78 16.54
CA GLY A 430 -15.29 19.50 17.00
C GLY A 430 -16.10 18.26 16.63
N GLU A 431 -17.22 18.38 15.91
CA GLU A 431 -18.07 17.23 15.53
C GLU A 431 -17.47 16.38 14.40
N GLY A 432 -16.82 17.03 13.42
CA GLY A 432 -16.07 16.35 12.36
C GLY A 432 -16.91 15.70 11.25
N GLU A 433 -18.24 15.89 11.25
CA GLU A 433 -19.16 15.34 10.25
C GLU A 433 -20.50 16.09 10.21
N TYR A 434 -21.23 15.98 9.09
CA TYR A 434 -22.63 16.40 8.96
C TYR A 434 -23.39 15.50 7.99
N ARG A 435 -24.46 14.83 8.46
CA ARG A 435 -25.26 13.88 7.65
C ARG A 435 -24.37 12.82 6.98
N TYR A 436 -24.27 12.83 5.64
CA TYR A 436 -23.42 11.95 4.84
C TYR A 436 -22.06 12.55 4.48
N LEU A 437 -21.76 13.77 4.92
CA LEU A 437 -20.43 14.39 4.78
C LEU A 437 -19.57 13.98 5.97
N LYS A 438 -18.75 12.93 5.80
CA LYS A 438 -17.94 12.33 6.88
C LYS A 438 -16.46 12.23 6.50
N PRO A 439 -15.76 13.36 6.27
CA PRO A 439 -14.44 13.35 5.65
C PRO A 439 -13.39 12.61 6.49
N ILE A 440 -13.46 12.76 7.82
CA ILE A 440 -12.52 12.10 8.75
C ILE A 440 -12.65 10.58 8.65
N LEU A 441 -13.88 10.04 8.68
CA LEU A 441 -14.11 8.60 8.59
C LEU A 441 -13.77 8.06 7.18
N GLU A 442 -14.15 8.79 6.13
CA GLU A 442 -13.90 8.37 4.75
C GLU A 442 -12.40 8.33 4.44
N TYR A 443 -11.64 9.35 4.86
CA TYR A 443 -10.20 9.39 4.68
C TYR A 443 -9.47 8.33 5.53
N HIS A 444 -9.94 8.13 6.78
CA HIS A 444 -9.47 7.04 7.63
C HIS A 444 -9.70 5.67 6.97
N THR A 445 -10.88 5.44 6.41
CA THR A 445 -11.23 4.19 5.72
C THR A 445 -10.35 3.96 4.49
N LEU A 446 -10.10 5.00 3.69
CA LEU A 446 -9.21 4.93 2.52
C LEU A 446 -7.79 4.44 2.92
N ILE A 447 -7.20 5.05 3.94
CA ILE A 447 -5.86 4.66 4.40
C ILE A 447 -5.88 3.25 5.00
N MET A 448 -6.93 2.90 5.76
CA MET A 448 -7.07 1.58 6.36
C MET A 448 -7.28 0.47 5.32
N GLN A 449 -7.89 0.75 4.16
CA GLN A 449 -7.97 -0.19 3.03
C GLN A 449 -6.58 -0.53 2.51
N GLU A 450 -5.74 0.49 2.31
CA GLU A 450 -4.36 0.28 1.86
C GLU A 450 -3.48 -0.39 2.91
N VAL A 451 -3.68 -0.08 4.18
CA VAL A 451 -3.00 -0.81 5.26
C VAL A 451 -3.49 -2.26 5.34
N ASN A 452 -4.78 -2.51 5.14
CA ASN A 452 -5.29 -3.88 5.11
C ASN A 452 -4.66 -4.68 3.97
N ASN A 453 -4.52 -4.08 2.77
CA ASN A 453 -3.84 -4.68 1.62
C ASN A 453 -2.34 -4.90 1.88
N PHE A 454 -1.64 -3.88 2.40
CA PHE A 454 -0.22 -3.94 2.75
C PHE A 454 0.11 -5.02 3.77
N LEU A 455 -0.73 -5.19 4.80
CA LEU A 455 -0.50 -6.17 5.85
C LEU A 455 -0.81 -7.61 5.40
N GLN A 456 -1.35 -7.83 4.21
CA GLN A 456 -1.66 -9.19 3.74
C GLN A 456 -0.40 -9.98 3.44
N MET A 457 -0.31 -11.19 4.00
CA MET A 457 0.79 -12.13 3.77
C MET A 457 0.28 -13.44 3.16
N PRO A 458 1.11 -14.17 2.37
CA PRO A 458 0.70 -15.43 1.74
C PRO A 458 0.19 -16.50 2.72
N ASN A 459 0.69 -16.52 3.97
CA ASN A 459 0.35 -17.51 5.00
C ASN A 459 -0.82 -17.10 5.92
N GLN A 460 -1.79 -16.33 5.42
CA GLN A 460 -2.96 -15.85 6.18
C GLN A 460 -3.82 -16.95 6.85
N LEU A 461 -3.68 -18.21 6.43
CA LEU A 461 -4.40 -19.34 7.06
C LEU A 461 -3.90 -19.65 8.49
N ASN A 462 -2.74 -19.13 8.89
CA ASN A 462 -2.27 -19.23 10.27
C ASN A 462 -3.01 -18.20 11.16
N SER A 463 -3.71 -18.70 12.19
CA SER A 463 -4.44 -17.88 13.14
C SER A 463 -3.56 -16.87 13.87
N GLU A 464 -2.30 -17.20 14.18
CA GLU A 464 -1.37 -16.28 14.88
C GLU A 464 -1.04 -15.07 14.01
N VAL A 465 -0.78 -15.28 12.71
CA VAL A 465 -0.54 -14.21 11.72
C VAL A 465 -1.78 -13.31 11.61
N TYR A 466 -2.97 -13.91 11.48
CA TYR A 466 -4.23 -13.17 11.39
C TYR A 466 -4.49 -12.31 12.64
N TYR A 467 -4.24 -12.84 13.84
CA TYR A 467 -4.42 -12.08 15.08
C TYR A 467 -3.38 -10.98 15.25
N ALA A 468 -2.12 -11.23 14.88
CA ALA A 468 -1.06 -10.22 14.87
C ALA A 468 -1.37 -9.06 13.91
N GLN A 469 -1.84 -9.36 12.68
CA GLN A 469 -2.31 -8.34 11.73
C GLN A 469 -3.46 -7.51 12.29
N ASN A 470 -4.46 -8.16 12.91
CA ASN A 470 -5.60 -7.45 13.49
C ASN A 470 -5.17 -6.54 14.66
N ARG A 471 -4.20 -6.97 15.49
CA ARG A 471 -3.63 -6.12 16.54
C ARG A 471 -2.94 -4.88 15.96
N ILE A 472 -2.09 -5.05 14.94
CA ILE A 472 -1.44 -3.93 14.24
C ILE A 472 -2.50 -2.99 13.67
N LYS A 473 -3.53 -3.51 13.01
CA LYS A 473 -4.65 -2.70 12.46
C LYS A 473 -5.38 -1.91 13.54
N GLN A 474 -5.70 -2.51 14.69
CA GLN A 474 -6.36 -1.80 15.80
C GLN A 474 -5.49 -0.65 16.33
N SER A 475 -4.22 -0.94 16.66
CA SER A 475 -3.29 0.06 17.19
C SER A 475 -3.02 1.18 16.19
N PHE A 476 -2.82 0.84 14.92
CA PHE A 476 -2.62 1.82 13.85
C PHE A 476 -3.88 2.67 13.62
N SER A 477 -5.07 2.06 13.61
CA SER A 477 -6.35 2.76 13.43
C SER A 477 -6.58 3.85 14.48
N ILE A 478 -6.18 3.60 15.73
CA ILE A 478 -6.25 4.59 16.84
C ILE A 478 -5.33 5.78 16.57
N LEU A 479 -4.07 5.51 16.24
CA LEU A 479 -3.07 6.55 15.94
C LEU A 479 -3.48 7.37 14.71
N LEU A 480 -3.96 6.68 13.68
CA LEU A 480 -4.42 7.29 12.44
C LEU A 480 -5.65 8.19 12.69
N LEU A 481 -6.63 7.76 13.47
CA LEU A 481 -7.81 8.57 13.77
C LEU A 481 -7.44 9.87 14.50
N SER A 482 -6.50 9.78 15.45
CA SER A 482 -5.97 10.95 16.16
C SER A 482 -5.21 11.90 15.22
N TYR A 483 -4.37 11.35 14.34
CA TYR A 483 -3.67 12.12 13.31
C TYR A 483 -4.64 12.84 12.37
N ILE A 484 -5.64 12.14 11.84
CA ILE A 484 -6.63 12.72 10.91
C ILE A 484 -7.46 13.80 11.63
N ARG A 485 -7.88 13.58 12.88
CA ARG A 485 -8.57 14.63 13.66
C ARG A 485 -7.71 15.87 13.85
N ASN A 486 -6.43 15.69 14.15
CA ASN A 486 -5.50 16.81 14.32
C ASN A 486 -5.36 17.64 13.03
N ILE A 487 -5.13 17.00 11.88
CA ILE A 487 -4.99 17.73 10.61
C ILE A 487 -6.31 18.37 10.15
N PHE A 488 -7.45 17.65 10.24
CA PHE A 488 -8.74 18.18 9.79
C PHE A 488 -9.34 19.24 10.70
N MET A 489 -9.10 19.18 12.01
CA MET A 489 -9.83 20.00 12.99
C MET A 489 -8.93 21.02 13.67
N THR A 490 -7.78 20.58 14.17
CA THR A 490 -6.88 21.42 14.99
C THR A 490 -6.01 22.31 14.13
N GLN A 491 -5.31 21.74 13.14
CA GLN A 491 -4.39 22.50 12.27
C GLN A 491 -5.14 23.43 11.31
N SER A 492 -6.30 22.98 10.81
CA SER A 492 -7.13 23.77 9.88
C SER A 492 -8.21 24.62 10.57
N HIS A 493 -8.12 24.82 11.88
CA HIS A 493 -9.13 25.57 12.65
C HIS A 493 -9.37 26.98 12.09
N ASP A 494 -8.29 27.70 11.77
CA ASP A 494 -8.37 29.07 11.23
C ASP A 494 -8.97 29.09 9.82
N ASP A 495 -8.66 28.08 9.00
CA ASP A 495 -9.24 27.96 7.66
C ASP A 495 -10.74 27.66 7.72
N TRP A 496 -11.16 26.76 8.63
CA TRP A 496 -12.58 26.50 8.90
C TRP A 496 -13.29 27.75 9.41
N THR A 497 -12.64 28.52 10.28
CA THR A 497 -13.16 29.81 10.78
C THR A 497 -13.36 30.79 9.63
N ASN A 498 -12.37 30.92 8.75
CA ASN A 498 -12.43 31.77 7.57
C ASN A 498 -13.56 31.34 6.61
N ALA A 499 -13.74 30.04 6.37
CA ALA A 499 -14.82 29.50 5.55
C ALA A 499 -16.21 29.73 6.16
N PHE A 500 -16.34 29.56 7.48
CA PHE A 500 -17.60 29.73 8.19
C PHE A 500 -18.04 31.20 8.25
N ASN A 501 -17.11 32.12 8.53
CA ASN A 501 -17.38 33.55 8.68
C ASN A 501 -17.70 34.28 7.37
N ARG A 502 -17.68 33.60 6.22
CA ARG A 502 -18.12 34.21 4.95
C ARG A 502 -19.62 34.50 5.00
N THR A 503 -19.97 35.73 4.65
CA THR A 503 -21.34 36.25 4.53
C THR A 503 -21.43 37.09 3.24
N GLY A 504 -22.63 37.44 2.79
CA GLY A 504 -22.83 38.22 1.56
C GLY A 504 -23.13 37.40 0.29
N VAL A 505 -23.41 38.10 -0.83
CA VAL A 505 -23.66 37.50 -2.15
C VAL A 505 -22.54 36.55 -2.56
N GLY A 506 -22.88 35.32 -2.93
CA GLY A 506 -21.90 34.34 -3.40
C GLY A 506 -20.99 33.77 -2.31
N SER A 507 -21.26 34.07 -1.04
CA SER A 507 -20.54 33.49 0.12
C SER A 507 -20.61 31.97 0.14
N GLY A 508 -21.74 31.37 -0.24
CA GLY A 508 -21.86 29.92 -0.42
C GLY A 508 -20.87 29.35 -1.46
N LYS A 509 -20.62 30.06 -2.56
CA LYS A 509 -19.65 29.66 -3.59
C LYS A 509 -18.21 29.82 -3.09
N ILE A 510 -17.91 30.93 -2.41
CA ILE A 510 -16.59 31.18 -1.81
C ILE A 510 -16.30 30.13 -0.72
N ARG A 511 -17.29 29.79 0.10
CA ARG A 511 -17.17 28.76 1.15
C ARG A 511 -16.81 27.40 0.55
N LYS A 512 -17.46 26.99 -0.54
CA LYS A 512 -17.10 25.76 -1.27
C LYS A 512 -15.65 25.78 -1.74
N LEU A 513 -15.17 26.89 -2.31
CA LEU A 513 -13.77 27.05 -2.73
C LEU A 513 -12.78 26.98 -1.56
N LEU A 514 -13.12 27.59 -0.42
CA LEU A 514 -12.29 27.52 0.79
C LEU A 514 -12.23 26.10 1.33
N ILE A 515 -13.34 25.35 1.30
CA ILE A 515 -13.37 23.93 1.68
C ILE A 515 -12.47 23.11 0.75
N HIS A 516 -12.51 23.34 -0.56
CA HIS A 516 -11.60 22.66 -1.48
C HIS A 516 -10.14 22.92 -1.14
N LYS A 517 -9.80 24.19 -0.88
CA LYS A 517 -8.44 24.58 -0.47
C LYS A 517 -8.00 23.91 0.83
N ILE A 518 -8.90 23.80 1.82
CA ILE A 518 -8.62 23.07 3.07
C ILE A 518 -8.26 21.61 2.76
N PHE A 519 -9.05 20.93 1.94
CA PHE A 519 -8.81 19.53 1.59
C PHE A 519 -7.51 19.36 0.78
N ASP A 520 -7.25 20.23 -0.20
CA ASP A 520 -6.02 20.20 -0.99
C ASP A 520 -4.75 20.44 -0.14
N ASN A 521 -4.85 21.23 0.94
CA ASN A 521 -3.73 21.49 1.85
C ASN A 521 -3.45 20.32 2.82
N ILE A 522 -4.48 19.54 3.16
CA ILE A 522 -4.38 18.46 4.16
C ILE A 522 -4.10 17.11 3.51
N ILE A 523 -4.67 16.86 2.34
CA ILE A 523 -4.60 15.58 1.64
C ILE A 523 -3.55 15.68 0.54
N PHE A 524 -2.39 15.07 0.81
CA PHE A 524 -1.26 15.11 -0.10
C PHE A 524 -1.50 14.22 -1.33
N LYS A 525 -1.20 14.78 -2.51
CA LYS A 525 -1.26 14.11 -3.81
C LYS A 525 0.11 13.53 -4.13
N GLU A 526 0.16 12.44 -4.90
CA GLU A 526 1.43 11.87 -5.39
C GLU A 526 2.26 12.87 -6.21
N THR A 527 1.60 13.84 -6.87
CA THR A 527 2.26 14.91 -7.61
C THR A 527 3.04 15.89 -6.72
N ASP A 528 2.78 15.90 -5.42
CA ASP A 528 3.51 16.69 -4.41
C ASP A 528 4.49 15.77 -3.69
N GLU A 529 5.59 15.42 -4.37
CA GLU A 529 6.53 14.37 -3.94
C GLU A 529 7.06 14.58 -2.51
N GLU A 530 7.36 15.82 -2.12
CA GLU A 530 7.98 16.10 -0.83
C GLU A 530 7.00 15.89 0.32
N ASN A 531 5.80 16.46 0.23
CA ASN A 531 4.79 16.30 1.27
C ASN A 531 4.20 14.89 1.30
N PHE A 532 4.04 14.25 0.14
CA PHE A 532 3.60 12.86 0.06
C PHE A 532 4.62 11.89 0.68
N LYS A 533 5.92 12.13 0.47
CA LYS A 533 6.99 11.37 1.12
C LYS A 533 6.98 11.56 2.65
N LEU A 534 6.78 12.78 3.12
CA LEU A 534 6.66 13.06 4.56
C LEU A 534 5.44 12.36 5.16
N PHE A 535 4.30 12.39 4.46
CA PHE A 535 3.08 11.67 4.83
C PHE A 535 3.31 10.16 4.93
N LYS A 536 3.90 9.53 3.90
CA LYS A 536 4.25 8.09 3.91
C LYS A 536 5.19 7.75 5.07
N THR A 537 6.16 8.63 5.36
CA THR A 537 7.10 8.47 6.48
C THR A 537 6.39 8.52 7.83
N ASN A 538 5.49 9.49 8.05
CA ASN A 538 4.73 9.60 9.30
C ASN A 538 3.83 8.38 9.54
N LEU A 539 3.14 7.92 8.49
CA LEU A 539 2.29 6.72 8.59
C LEU A 539 3.09 5.44 8.79
N LYS A 540 4.27 5.33 8.18
CA LYS A 540 5.23 4.25 8.47
C LYS A 540 5.62 4.24 9.95
N ILE A 541 5.93 5.39 10.54
CA ILE A 541 6.25 5.49 11.98
C ILE A 541 5.07 5.01 12.84
N TYR A 542 3.83 5.36 12.48
CA TYR A 542 2.66 4.87 13.21
C TYR A 542 2.43 3.38 13.05
N LEU A 543 2.66 2.80 11.86
CA LEU A 543 2.59 1.34 11.66
C LEU A 543 3.66 0.60 12.47
N ILE A 544 4.88 1.13 12.53
CA ILE A 544 5.95 0.57 13.35
C ILE A 544 5.59 0.67 14.84
N GLY A 545 5.09 1.82 15.29
CA GLY A 545 4.59 2.01 16.65
C GLY A 545 3.38 1.12 17.00
N ALA A 546 2.63 0.67 15.99
CA ALA A 546 1.52 -0.27 16.13
C ALA A 546 1.96 -1.75 16.17
N GLY A 547 3.26 -2.04 15.99
CA GLY A 547 3.84 -3.38 16.09
C GLY A 547 4.26 -4.02 14.76
N ALA A 548 4.19 -3.32 13.63
CA ALA A 548 4.77 -3.79 12.38
C ALA A 548 6.30 -3.63 12.41
N LYS A 549 7.05 -4.65 11.99
CA LYS A 549 8.51 -4.54 11.82
C LYS A 549 8.86 -4.27 10.37
N GLU A 550 9.90 -3.50 10.14
CA GLU A 550 10.44 -3.30 8.80
C GLU A 550 11.38 -4.45 8.44
N ILE A 551 11.21 -5.02 7.24
CA ILE A 551 12.15 -5.99 6.69
C ILE A 551 13.51 -5.30 6.55
N SER A 552 14.57 -5.94 7.06
CA SER A 552 15.95 -5.48 6.88
C SER A 552 16.23 -5.27 5.38
N ALA A 553 16.92 -4.20 5.00
CA ALA A 553 17.17 -3.93 3.59
C ALA A 553 17.89 -5.11 2.92
N THR A 554 17.47 -5.45 1.71
CA THR A 554 18.08 -6.55 0.96
C THR A 554 19.42 -6.09 0.41
N THR A 555 20.48 -6.84 0.68
CA THR A 555 21.84 -6.58 0.20
C THR A 555 22.13 -7.32 -1.10
N LYS A 556 21.59 -8.53 -1.25
CA LYS A 556 21.78 -9.37 -2.45
C LYS A 556 20.54 -10.18 -2.79
N ILE A 557 20.23 -10.31 -4.08
CA ILE A 557 19.14 -11.16 -4.60
C ILE A 557 19.73 -12.00 -5.73
N ARG A 558 19.45 -13.31 -5.74
CA ARG A 558 19.90 -14.22 -6.80
C ARG A 558 18.96 -15.39 -7.01
N ILE A 559 18.79 -15.80 -8.27
CA ILE A 559 18.24 -17.10 -8.62
C ILE A 559 19.29 -18.16 -8.30
N LYS A 560 18.93 -19.14 -7.49
CA LYS A 560 19.73 -20.30 -7.12
C LYS A 560 19.55 -21.42 -8.15
N SER A 561 18.30 -21.70 -8.50
CA SER A 561 17.97 -22.76 -9.47
C SER A 561 16.68 -22.46 -10.23
N ILE A 562 16.58 -23.04 -11.43
CA ILE A 562 15.44 -22.99 -12.32
C ILE A 562 15.04 -24.42 -12.69
N GLU A 563 13.76 -24.74 -12.51
CA GLU A 563 13.10 -25.98 -12.91
C GLU A 563 11.94 -25.63 -13.85
N LEU A 564 12.08 -26.00 -15.13
CA LEU A 564 11.03 -25.85 -16.13
C LEU A 564 10.57 -27.24 -16.57
N GLU A 565 9.28 -27.54 -16.44
CA GLU A 565 8.73 -28.82 -16.91
C GLU A 565 7.69 -28.61 -18.01
N LYS A 566 7.64 -29.55 -18.96
CA LYS A 566 6.66 -29.57 -20.05
C LYS A 566 6.68 -28.32 -20.93
N ILE A 567 7.84 -27.73 -21.18
CA ILE A 567 8.00 -26.70 -22.22
C ILE A 567 7.55 -27.30 -23.56
N TYR A 568 6.62 -26.64 -24.25
CA TYR A 568 5.94 -27.13 -25.45
C TYR A 568 5.23 -28.51 -25.29
N GLY A 569 5.07 -28.98 -24.05
CA GLY A 569 4.38 -30.20 -23.66
C GLY A 569 5.28 -31.41 -23.37
N ASN A 570 6.59 -31.37 -23.67
CA ASN A 570 7.45 -32.57 -23.58
C ASN A 570 8.90 -32.34 -23.15
N ARG A 571 9.34 -31.10 -22.97
CA ARG A 571 10.74 -30.79 -22.63
C ARG A 571 10.88 -30.27 -21.21
N ASN A 572 11.87 -30.76 -20.47
CA ASN A 572 12.20 -30.29 -19.12
C ASN A 572 13.58 -29.62 -19.13
N ILE A 573 13.80 -28.66 -18.24
CA ILE A 573 15.08 -27.97 -18.09
C ILE A 573 15.35 -27.74 -16.60
N LEU A 574 16.47 -28.26 -16.12
CA LEU A 574 17.04 -27.98 -14.82
C LEU A 574 18.32 -27.15 -14.99
N TRP A 575 18.42 -26.04 -14.26
CA TRP A 575 19.61 -25.21 -14.27
C TRP A 575 19.92 -24.69 -12.86
N ASP A 576 21.11 -25.03 -12.35
CA ASP A 576 21.70 -24.43 -11.15
C ASP A 576 22.58 -23.24 -11.54
N LEU A 577 22.39 -22.10 -10.88
CA LEU A 577 23.00 -20.82 -11.26
C LEU A 577 24.07 -20.37 -10.26
N ASN A 578 25.16 -19.82 -10.78
CA ASN A 578 26.18 -19.12 -10.02
C ASN A 578 25.60 -17.82 -9.42
N PRO A 579 26.01 -17.41 -8.21
CA PRO A 579 25.52 -16.20 -7.54
C PRO A 579 25.77 -14.88 -8.26
N ASN A 580 26.70 -14.82 -9.22
CA ASN A 580 27.14 -13.59 -9.85
C ASN A 580 26.88 -13.60 -11.38
N THR A 581 27.49 -14.52 -12.13
CA THR A 581 27.44 -14.51 -13.61
C THR A 581 27.00 -15.87 -14.15
N ASN A 582 26.09 -15.88 -15.11
CA ASN A 582 25.59 -17.09 -15.75
C ASN A 582 25.48 -16.86 -17.26
N ILE A 583 26.31 -17.54 -18.05
CA ILE A 583 26.33 -17.45 -19.50
C ILE A 583 25.81 -18.77 -20.08
N LEU A 584 24.59 -18.73 -20.61
CA LEU A 584 23.92 -19.84 -21.24
C LEU A 584 24.27 -19.92 -22.74
N ILE A 585 24.83 -21.06 -23.13
CA ILE A 585 25.26 -21.34 -24.50
C ILE A 585 24.68 -22.66 -25.01
N GLY A 586 24.58 -22.82 -26.32
CA GLY A 586 24.10 -24.05 -26.96
C GLY A 586 23.62 -23.78 -28.37
N LYS A 587 23.43 -24.80 -29.22
CA LYS A 587 23.07 -24.63 -30.65
C LYS A 587 21.78 -23.84 -30.87
N ASN A 588 21.60 -23.23 -32.04
CA ASN A 588 20.34 -22.56 -32.39
C ASN A 588 19.17 -23.54 -32.26
N GLY A 589 18.05 -23.09 -31.69
CA GLY A 589 16.91 -23.96 -31.37
C GLY A 589 17.05 -24.76 -30.06
N SER A 590 18.18 -24.64 -29.33
CA SER A 590 18.32 -25.27 -28.01
C SER A 590 17.43 -24.67 -26.91
N GLY A 591 16.75 -23.55 -27.16
CA GLY A 591 15.78 -22.96 -26.21
C GLY A 591 16.34 -21.91 -25.24
N LYS A 592 17.51 -21.31 -25.51
CA LYS A 592 18.13 -20.28 -24.66
C LYS A 592 17.22 -19.06 -24.44
N SER A 593 16.80 -18.41 -25.53
CA SER A 593 15.85 -17.30 -25.52
C SER A 593 14.51 -17.69 -24.87
N SER A 594 14.06 -18.92 -25.12
CA SER A 594 12.82 -19.45 -24.52
C SER A 594 12.90 -19.53 -23.00
N ILE A 595 14.05 -19.88 -22.42
CA ILE A 595 14.24 -19.89 -20.96
C ILE A 595 14.09 -18.47 -20.41
N LEU A 596 14.79 -17.49 -20.98
CA LEU A 596 14.73 -16.10 -20.50
C LEU A 596 13.31 -15.51 -20.63
N GLN A 597 12.62 -15.79 -21.75
CA GLN A 597 11.24 -15.38 -21.96
C GLN A 597 10.27 -16.01 -20.96
N LEU A 598 10.42 -17.29 -20.63
CA LEU A 598 9.59 -17.99 -19.64
C LEU A 598 9.80 -17.44 -18.23
N LEU A 599 11.05 -17.17 -17.85
CA LEU A 599 11.36 -16.52 -16.56
C LEU A 599 10.69 -15.16 -16.49
N ASN A 600 10.91 -14.30 -17.49
CA ASN A 600 10.31 -12.96 -17.53
C ASN A 600 8.78 -13.03 -17.49
N ALA A 601 8.17 -13.94 -18.25
CA ALA A 601 6.73 -14.15 -18.24
C ALA A 601 6.19 -14.59 -16.88
N LYS A 602 6.94 -15.42 -16.14
CA LYS A 602 6.55 -15.86 -14.79
C LYS A 602 6.58 -14.72 -13.78
N PHE A 603 7.63 -13.90 -13.80
CA PHE A 603 7.76 -12.76 -12.87
C PHE A 603 6.78 -11.62 -13.14
N TYR A 604 6.44 -11.37 -14.41
CA TYR A 604 5.49 -10.33 -14.81
C TYR A 604 4.07 -10.86 -15.08
N ASN A 605 3.80 -12.13 -14.77
CA ASN A 605 2.51 -12.80 -14.96
C ASN A 605 1.93 -12.63 -16.39
N GLN A 606 2.79 -12.78 -17.41
CA GLN A 606 2.42 -12.60 -18.82
C GLN A 606 1.79 -13.88 -19.38
N THR A 607 0.50 -14.06 -19.12
CA THR A 607 -0.28 -15.27 -19.49
C THR A 607 -0.19 -15.60 -20.99
N GLU A 608 -0.20 -14.59 -21.87
CA GLU A 608 -0.11 -14.79 -23.32
C GLU A 608 1.20 -15.47 -23.74
N ILE A 609 2.32 -15.16 -23.08
CA ILE A 609 3.61 -15.81 -23.37
C ILE A 609 3.58 -17.24 -22.85
N LEU A 610 3.12 -17.47 -21.61
CA LEU A 610 3.02 -18.81 -21.02
C LEU A 610 2.16 -19.75 -21.89
N GLU A 611 1.06 -19.24 -22.46
CA GLU A 611 0.20 -19.99 -23.37
C GLU A 611 0.92 -20.41 -24.66
N LYS A 612 1.79 -19.57 -25.23
CA LYS A 612 2.61 -19.92 -26.42
C LYS A 612 3.51 -21.13 -26.15
N PHE A 613 3.92 -21.33 -24.91
CA PHE A 613 4.73 -22.48 -24.48
C PHE A 613 3.90 -23.65 -23.94
N LYS A 614 2.57 -23.62 -24.08
CA LYS A 614 1.60 -24.59 -23.55
C LYS A 614 1.55 -24.69 -22.03
N ASN A 615 1.72 -23.56 -21.33
CA ASN A 615 1.64 -23.45 -19.87
C ASN A 615 2.54 -24.48 -19.15
N PRO A 616 3.88 -24.36 -19.30
CA PRO A 616 4.82 -25.22 -18.59
C PRO A 616 4.73 -25.00 -17.07
N ASN A 617 5.08 -26.02 -16.28
CA ASN A 617 5.27 -25.83 -14.85
C ASN A 617 6.61 -25.10 -14.66
N ILE A 618 6.61 -23.97 -13.94
CA ILE A 618 7.81 -23.17 -13.72
C ILE A 618 8.05 -23.06 -12.22
N LYS A 619 9.19 -23.57 -11.76
CA LYS A 619 9.65 -23.44 -10.38
C LYS A 619 11.01 -22.73 -10.34
N ILE A 620 11.08 -21.65 -9.58
CA ILE A 620 12.28 -20.80 -9.46
C ILE A 620 12.63 -20.67 -7.99
N THR A 621 13.88 -20.99 -7.64
CA THR A 621 14.39 -20.85 -6.27
C THR A 621 15.27 -19.61 -6.18
N ILE A 622 14.95 -18.70 -5.26
CA ILE A 622 15.62 -17.41 -5.10
C ILE A 622 16.17 -17.29 -3.68
N ILE A 623 17.36 -16.71 -3.55
CA ILE A 623 17.96 -16.38 -2.26
C ILE A 623 17.99 -14.86 -2.13
N LYS A 624 17.44 -14.34 -1.03
CA LYS A 624 17.59 -12.95 -0.59
C LYS A 624 18.48 -12.90 0.65
N GLU A 625 19.49 -12.05 0.62
CA GLU A 625 20.40 -11.77 1.75
C GLU A 625 20.12 -10.36 2.27
N TYR A 626 20.17 -10.18 3.59
CA TYR A 626 19.75 -8.96 4.27
C TYR A 626 20.90 -8.29 5.04
N GLU A 627 20.79 -6.99 5.32
CA GLU A 627 21.82 -6.22 6.06
C GLU A 627 22.09 -6.76 7.47
N ASN A 628 21.11 -7.40 8.09
CA ASN A 628 21.25 -8.02 9.42
C ASN A 628 22.01 -9.37 9.39
N GLY A 629 22.42 -9.85 8.21
CA GLY A 629 23.13 -11.12 8.01
C GLY A 629 22.21 -12.32 7.76
N ASP A 630 20.89 -12.14 7.80
CA ASP A 630 19.95 -13.23 7.51
C ASP A 630 19.91 -13.55 6.01
N SER A 631 19.57 -14.79 5.68
CA SER A 631 19.24 -15.22 4.32
C SER A 631 17.91 -15.97 4.30
N LYS A 632 17.05 -15.64 3.32
CA LYS A 632 15.76 -16.32 3.10
C LYS A 632 15.73 -16.94 1.70
N GLU A 633 15.33 -18.20 1.63
CA GLU A 633 15.06 -18.91 0.38
C GLU A 633 13.58 -18.79 0.02
N ILE A 634 13.30 -18.34 -1.19
CA ILE A 634 11.95 -18.10 -1.73
C ILE A 634 11.76 -19.03 -2.92
N ILE A 635 10.66 -19.80 -2.92
CA ILE A 635 10.29 -20.67 -4.03
C ILE A 635 9.09 -20.04 -4.75
N ILE A 636 9.24 -19.77 -6.03
CA ILE A 636 8.17 -19.30 -6.91
C ILE A 636 7.69 -20.48 -7.73
N ASP A 637 6.43 -20.85 -7.58
CA ASP A 637 5.75 -21.93 -8.31
C ASP A 637 4.41 -21.43 -8.89
N ASP A 638 3.54 -22.33 -9.36
CA ASP A 638 2.24 -21.97 -9.95
C ASP A 638 1.19 -21.47 -8.94
N ASN A 639 1.43 -21.62 -7.64
CA ASN A 639 0.52 -21.17 -6.58
C ASN A 639 1.02 -19.91 -5.84
N ALA A 640 2.27 -19.49 -6.06
CA ALA A 640 2.89 -18.34 -5.41
C ALA A 640 2.98 -17.12 -6.36
N HIS A 641 2.43 -15.98 -5.93
CA HIS A 641 2.65 -14.70 -6.62
C HIS A 641 4.03 -14.13 -6.26
N SER A 642 4.78 -13.67 -7.26
CA SER A 642 6.09 -13.04 -7.05
C SER A 642 5.92 -11.65 -6.41
N GLN A 643 6.05 -11.57 -5.09
CA GLN A 643 6.18 -10.29 -4.39
C GLN A 643 7.61 -9.72 -4.61
N SER A 644 7.66 -8.49 -5.14
CA SER A 644 8.82 -7.57 -5.18
C SER A 644 10.19 -8.22 -5.44
N ILE A 645 10.42 -8.68 -6.67
CA ILE A 645 11.75 -9.07 -7.15
C ILE A 645 12.06 -8.24 -8.40
N ASP A 646 13.09 -7.41 -8.32
CA ASP A 646 13.48 -6.51 -9.41
C ASP A 646 14.29 -7.30 -10.45
N ILE A 647 13.66 -7.52 -11.61
CA ILE A 647 14.20 -8.33 -12.71
C ILE A 647 14.12 -7.52 -13.99
N ILE A 648 15.25 -7.40 -14.66
CA ILE A 648 15.38 -6.68 -15.92
C ILE A 648 15.67 -7.71 -17.00
N LEU A 649 14.87 -7.73 -18.07
CA LEU A 649 15.20 -8.44 -19.30
C LEU A 649 15.56 -7.41 -20.37
N ILE A 650 16.77 -7.49 -20.91
CA ILE A 650 17.20 -6.77 -22.11
C ILE A 650 17.28 -7.79 -23.24
N ASP A 651 16.20 -7.88 -24.00
CA ASP A 651 16.18 -8.59 -25.28
C ASP A 651 16.77 -7.65 -26.34
N THR A 652 17.64 -8.12 -27.23
CA THR A 652 18.21 -7.28 -28.31
C THR A 652 17.16 -7.01 -29.39
N PHE A 653 16.16 -6.20 -29.02
CA PHE A 653 15.20 -5.43 -29.82
C PHE A 653 14.62 -6.09 -31.09
N ASP A 654 14.40 -7.41 -31.09
CA ASP A 654 13.67 -8.12 -32.15
C ASP A 654 12.13 -8.07 -32.00
N ILE A 655 11.62 -7.27 -31.05
CA ILE A 655 10.18 -7.11 -30.81
C ILE A 655 9.63 -5.97 -31.68
N LYS A 656 8.81 -6.31 -32.69
CA LYS A 656 8.02 -5.33 -33.45
C LYS A 656 7.12 -4.53 -32.48
N PRO A 657 7.02 -3.19 -32.63
CA PRO A 657 6.23 -2.36 -31.73
C PRO A 657 4.74 -2.68 -31.90
N THR A 658 4.20 -3.52 -31.03
CA THR A 658 2.77 -3.57 -30.77
C THR A 658 2.47 -2.46 -29.77
N SER A 659 1.73 -1.45 -30.23
CA SER A 659 1.24 -0.26 -29.53
C SER A 659 2.24 0.90 -29.29
N ILE A 660 2.35 1.77 -30.31
CA ILE A 660 2.61 3.20 -30.10
C ILE A 660 1.35 3.79 -29.46
N VAL A 661 1.28 3.80 -28.15
CA VAL A 661 0.32 4.59 -27.36
C VAL A 661 1.16 5.28 -26.31
N ASP A 662 1.64 6.48 -26.62
CA ASP A 662 2.02 7.57 -25.68
C ASP A 662 2.89 8.67 -26.31
N CYS A 663 3.22 8.61 -27.60
CA CYS A 663 3.83 9.76 -28.29
C CYS A 663 2.73 10.74 -28.75
N LYS A 664 2.31 11.66 -27.87
CA LYS A 664 1.56 12.86 -28.28
C LYS A 664 2.53 13.94 -28.77
N GLU A 665 2.23 14.44 -29.98
CA GLU A 665 2.63 15.74 -30.55
C GLU A 665 4.15 16.03 -30.66
N ASN A 666 4.82 15.39 -31.63
CA ASN A 666 5.97 15.90 -32.45
C ASN A 666 6.95 14.77 -32.84
N CYS A 667 6.55 13.85 -33.72
CA CYS A 667 7.48 12.88 -34.31
C CYS A 667 7.28 12.78 -35.83
N ASP A 668 8.02 13.60 -36.57
CA ASP A 668 8.06 13.59 -38.04
C ASP A 668 9.11 12.60 -38.63
N LYS A 669 9.61 11.64 -37.84
CA LYS A 669 10.53 10.59 -38.32
C LYS A 669 10.17 9.22 -37.73
N GLU A 670 10.24 8.17 -38.54
CA GLU A 670 10.23 6.78 -38.07
C GLU A 670 11.43 6.58 -37.12
N GLN A 671 11.17 6.52 -35.81
CA GLN A 671 12.19 6.30 -34.79
C GLN A 671 12.48 4.80 -34.64
N SER A 672 13.75 4.45 -34.42
CA SER A 672 14.17 3.08 -34.12
C SER A 672 13.82 2.68 -32.67
N LEU A 673 13.73 1.37 -32.39
CA LEU A 673 13.48 0.85 -31.03
C LEU A 673 14.49 1.35 -29.99
N LEU A 674 15.77 1.44 -30.38
CA LEU A 674 16.85 1.97 -29.54
C LEU A 674 16.61 3.44 -29.16
N GLU A 675 16.11 4.25 -30.09
CA GLU A 675 15.82 5.67 -29.84
C GLU A 675 14.64 5.84 -28.89
N ILE A 676 13.60 5.03 -29.05
CA ILE A 676 12.43 5.02 -28.14
C ILE A 676 12.88 4.67 -26.72
N GLU A 677 13.75 3.66 -26.56
CA GLU A 677 14.20 3.25 -25.23
C GLU A 677 15.10 4.31 -24.58
N LEU A 678 16.00 4.94 -25.35
CA LEU A 678 16.79 6.08 -24.87
C LEU A 678 15.90 7.24 -24.42
N LEU A 679 14.87 7.60 -25.19
CA LEU A 679 13.93 8.66 -24.83
C LEU A 679 13.17 8.38 -23.53
N LYS A 680 12.96 7.11 -23.14
CA LYS A 680 12.38 6.74 -21.85
C LYS A 680 13.38 6.84 -20.69
N LEU A 681 14.66 6.58 -20.96
CA LEU A 681 15.72 6.57 -19.95
C LEU A 681 16.26 7.97 -19.65
N MET A 682 16.32 8.86 -20.64
CA MET A 682 16.87 10.22 -20.46
C MET A 682 16.17 11.00 -19.34
N PRO A 683 14.82 11.12 -19.27
CA PRO A 683 14.16 11.83 -18.17
C PRO A 683 14.41 11.20 -16.80
N LYS A 684 14.56 9.87 -16.74
CA LYS A 684 14.88 9.14 -15.49
C LYS A 684 16.30 9.45 -15.03
N PHE A 685 17.23 9.58 -15.97
CA PHE A 685 18.60 9.99 -15.70
C PHE A 685 18.67 11.42 -15.17
N ASP A 686 17.89 12.34 -15.74
CA ASP A 686 17.81 13.73 -15.25
C ASP A 686 17.33 13.78 -13.80
N ALA A 687 16.24 13.06 -13.51
CA ALA A 687 15.72 12.93 -12.15
C ALA A 687 16.76 12.34 -11.19
N TYR A 688 17.54 11.36 -11.65
CA TYR A 688 18.63 10.77 -10.87
C TYR A 688 19.75 11.77 -10.58
N GLN A 689 20.18 12.58 -11.55
CA GLN A 689 21.16 13.65 -11.32
C GLN A 689 20.66 14.71 -10.33
N ILE A 690 19.39 15.15 -10.47
CA ILE A 690 18.74 16.08 -9.55
C ILE A 690 18.74 15.51 -8.13
N LYS A 691 18.39 14.22 -7.99
CA LYS A 691 18.43 13.52 -6.71
C LYS A 691 19.82 13.48 -6.09
N LEU A 692 20.87 13.17 -6.85
CA LEU A 692 22.25 13.19 -6.36
C LEU A 692 22.66 14.59 -5.89
N ASN A 693 22.27 15.64 -6.62
CA ASN A 693 22.52 17.03 -6.22
C ASN A 693 21.81 17.37 -4.89
N LYS A 694 20.55 16.96 -4.71
CA LYS A 694 19.82 17.17 -3.45
C LYS A 694 20.53 16.48 -2.28
N ILE A 695 20.97 15.24 -2.46
CA ILE A 695 21.74 14.48 -1.45
C ILE A 695 23.07 15.17 -1.14
N PHE A 696 23.75 15.70 -2.15
CA PHE A 696 24.99 16.44 -1.98
C PHE A 696 24.78 17.71 -1.15
N GLU A 697 23.76 18.52 -1.48
CA GLU A 697 23.43 19.74 -0.74
C GLU A 697 23.02 19.44 0.70
N GLU A 698 22.19 18.42 0.94
CA GLU A 698 21.80 17.98 2.28
C GLU A 698 23.02 17.58 3.14
N LYS A 699 23.94 16.77 2.59
CA LYS A 699 25.16 16.35 3.30
C LYS A 699 26.18 17.48 3.49
N ASN A 700 26.13 18.49 2.63
CA ASN A 700 27.06 19.62 2.65
C ASN A 700 26.49 20.88 3.36
N SER A 701 25.22 20.86 3.78
CA SER A 701 24.52 21.95 4.49
C SER A 701 25.34 22.51 5.66
N ASP A 702 25.85 21.62 6.51
CA ASP A 702 26.52 22.04 7.74
C ASP A 702 27.89 22.66 7.44
N ASN A 703 28.61 22.11 6.46
CA ASN A 703 29.86 22.70 5.96
C ASN A 703 29.61 24.09 5.34
N GLN A 704 28.52 24.27 4.58
CA GLN A 704 28.18 25.57 3.98
C GLN A 704 27.85 26.62 5.04
N LYS A 705 27.05 26.27 6.05
CA LYS A 705 26.73 27.16 7.18
C LYS A 705 27.99 27.59 7.92
N GLU A 706 28.92 26.65 8.16
CA GLU A 706 30.17 26.93 8.86
C GLU A 706 31.13 27.77 8.01
N ILE A 707 31.24 27.52 6.69
CA ILE A 707 32.00 28.38 5.77
C ILE A 707 31.44 29.81 5.79
N GLN A 708 30.11 29.96 5.74
CA GLN A 708 29.47 31.28 5.75
C GLN A 708 29.72 32.02 7.08
N ARG A 709 29.72 31.29 8.20
CA ARG A 709 30.08 31.82 9.51
C ARG A 709 31.53 32.30 9.54
N ILE A 710 32.47 31.48 9.10
CA ILE A 710 33.90 31.82 9.07
C ILE A 710 34.15 33.02 8.16
N LEU A 711 33.51 33.09 6.99
CA LEU A 711 33.59 34.25 6.09
C LEU A 711 33.08 35.54 6.75
N ASN A 712 31.99 35.45 7.52
CA ASN A 712 31.47 36.58 8.29
C ASN A 712 32.43 37.01 9.41
N ASP A 713 33.12 36.09 10.06
CA ASP A 713 34.05 36.37 11.16
C ASP A 713 35.40 36.92 10.64
N ILE A 714 35.86 36.47 9.47
CA ILE A 714 36.98 37.08 8.74
C ILE A 714 36.64 38.51 8.33
N GLY A 715 35.42 38.77 7.85
CA GLY A 715 34.93 40.11 7.52
C GLY A 715 34.90 41.06 8.74
N LYS A 716 34.91 40.51 9.96
CA LYS A 716 34.99 41.26 11.23
C LYS A 716 36.41 41.37 11.80
N GLY A 717 37.43 40.87 11.10
CA GLY A 717 38.83 40.99 11.49
C GLY A 717 39.38 39.87 12.37
N ILE A 718 38.69 38.73 12.48
CA ILE A 718 39.14 37.55 13.24
C ILE A 718 39.81 36.56 12.26
N VAL A 719 41.15 36.53 12.23
CA VAL A 719 41.93 35.83 11.18
C VAL A 719 42.37 34.40 11.57
N GLU A 720 42.11 33.98 12.82
CA GLU A 720 42.60 32.70 13.35
C GLU A 720 41.92 31.45 12.76
N GLU A 721 40.80 31.58 12.02
CA GLU A 721 40.01 30.43 11.56
C GLU A 721 40.16 30.08 10.07
N ALA A 722 40.99 30.81 9.30
CA ALA A 722 41.13 30.60 7.85
C ALA A 722 41.59 29.17 7.47
N GLY A 723 42.35 28.50 8.33
CA GLY A 723 42.80 27.12 8.13
C GLY A 723 41.65 26.10 8.04
N LYS A 724 40.53 26.35 8.76
CA LYS A 724 39.36 25.46 8.76
C LYS A 724 38.63 25.42 7.41
N ILE A 725 38.75 26.47 6.60
CA ILE A 725 38.16 26.53 5.26
C ILE A 725 38.76 25.44 4.36
N GLN A 726 40.06 25.17 4.49
CA GLN A 726 40.72 24.13 3.71
C GLN A 726 40.18 22.74 4.09
N ASP A 727 39.96 22.48 5.37
CA ASP A 727 39.40 21.22 5.87
C ASP A 727 37.95 21.03 5.42
N LEU A 728 37.13 22.08 5.50
CA LEU A 728 35.74 22.06 5.01
C LEU A 728 35.67 21.89 3.48
N THR A 729 36.62 22.48 2.75
CA THR A 729 36.73 22.29 1.29
C THR A 729 37.15 20.87 0.92
N ASN A 730 38.07 20.27 1.69
CA ASN A 730 38.47 18.87 1.53
C ASN A 730 37.31 17.92 1.89
N SER A 731 36.55 18.23 2.95
CA SER A 731 35.32 17.51 3.32
C SER A 731 34.28 17.60 2.20
N LYS A 732 34.02 18.79 1.65
CA LYS A 732 33.13 19.00 0.49
C LYS A 732 33.56 18.16 -0.71
N LYS A 733 34.87 18.15 -1.05
CA LYS A 733 35.42 17.30 -2.12
C LYS A 733 35.18 15.82 -1.84
N THR A 734 35.39 15.37 -0.61
CA THR A 734 35.18 13.97 -0.21
C THR A 734 33.70 13.56 -0.30
N ILE A 735 32.78 14.45 0.13
CA ILE A 735 31.33 14.23 0.02
C ILE A 735 30.94 14.15 -1.45
N SER A 736 31.40 15.10 -2.27
CA SER A 736 31.16 15.10 -3.72
C SER A 736 31.64 13.80 -4.37
N GLN A 737 32.89 13.38 -4.11
CA GLN A 737 33.45 12.14 -4.63
C GLN A 737 32.62 10.91 -4.25
N LYS A 738 32.10 10.85 -3.01
CA LYS A 738 31.25 9.74 -2.56
C LYS A 738 29.87 9.76 -3.22
N VAL A 739 29.22 10.93 -3.29
CA VAL A 739 27.86 11.06 -3.84
C VAL A 739 27.83 10.77 -5.34
N TYR A 740 28.78 11.31 -6.11
CA TYR A 740 28.83 11.13 -7.57
C TYR A 740 29.67 9.92 -8.01
N LYS A 741 30.15 9.07 -7.08
CA LYS A 741 30.94 7.86 -7.43
C LYS A 741 30.25 6.99 -8.49
N PRO A 742 28.95 6.63 -8.38
CA PRO A 742 28.30 5.79 -9.39
C PRO A 742 28.25 6.46 -10.77
N LEU A 743 27.96 7.75 -10.79
CA LEU A 743 27.89 8.55 -12.01
C LEU A 743 29.26 8.68 -12.70
N ASN A 744 30.32 8.88 -11.91
CA ASN A 744 31.70 8.92 -12.41
C ASN A 744 32.16 7.56 -12.93
N ASN A 745 31.81 6.46 -12.25
CA ASN A 745 32.10 5.11 -12.73
C ASN A 745 31.42 4.86 -14.08
N PHE A 746 30.14 5.21 -14.20
CA PHE A 746 29.40 5.13 -15.46
C PHE A 746 30.07 5.95 -16.57
N ARG A 747 30.40 7.22 -16.31
CA ARG A 747 31.11 8.08 -17.26
C ARG A 747 32.41 7.44 -17.72
N ASN A 748 33.24 6.98 -16.80
CA ASN A 748 34.54 6.38 -17.12
C ASN A 748 34.40 5.12 -17.98
N ILE A 749 33.38 4.28 -17.73
CA ILE A 749 33.11 3.09 -18.54
C ILE A 749 32.73 3.51 -19.96
N ILE A 750 31.77 4.41 -20.12
CA ILE A 750 31.30 4.81 -21.47
C ILE A 750 32.39 5.58 -22.23
N ASP A 751 33.09 6.52 -21.58
CA ASP A 751 34.19 7.28 -22.20
C ASP A 751 35.32 6.35 -22.65
N SER A 752 35.60 5.28 -21.89
CA SER A 752 36.57 4.26 -22.28
C SER A 752 36.11 3.44 -23.48
N MET A 753 34.82 3.09 -23.55
CA MET A 753 34.28 2.33 -24.67
C MET A 753 34.22 3.18 -25.94
N PHE A 754 33.90 4.47 -25.83
CA PHE A 754 33.73 5.35 -26.99
C PHE A 754 35.03 6.01 -27.46
N GLN A 755 36.16 5.69 -26.84
CA GLN A 755 37.47 6.29 -27.08
C GLN A 755 37.87 6.31 -28.56
N ASP A 756 37.64 5.21 -29.30
CA ASP A 756 37.98 5.07 -30.72
C ASP A 756 37.17 6.00 -31.64
N THR A 757 36.04 6.50 -31.16
CA THR A 757 35.19 7.43 -31.92
C THR A 757 35.33 8.88 -31.44
N HIS A 758 36.27 9.13 -30.53
CA HIS A 758 36.52 10.43 -29.90
C HIS A 758 35.30 11.05 -29.20
N LYS A 759 34.30 10.23 -28.83
CA LYS A 759 33.10 10.67 -28.11
C LYS A 759 33.29 10.57 -26.60
N LYS A 760 32.78 11.55 -25.86
CA LYS A 760 32.76 11.55 -24.38
C LYS A 760 31.43 12.05 -23.84
N ILE A 761 30.99 11.50 -22.71
CA ILE A 761 29.80 11.99 -22.02
C ILE A 761 30.16 13.28 -21.27
N ASN A 762 29.35 14.32 -21.49
CA ASN A 762 29.38 15.53 -20.69
C ASN A 762 28.27 15.49 -19.63
N LEU A 763 28.68 15.58 -18.35
CA LEU A 763 27.80 15.57 -17.18
C LEU A 763 27.93 16.86 -16.35
N GLU A 764 28.50 17.92 -16.92
CA GLU A 764 28.87 19.14 -16.18
C GLU A 764 27.71 20.14 -16.03
N SER A 765 26.68 20.07 -16.88
CA SER A 765 25.51 20.97 -16.83
C SER A 765 24.30 20.27 -16.21
N ILE A 766 23.64 20.94 -15.27
CA ILE A 766 22.38 20.50 -14.66
C ILE A 766 21.18 20.87 -15.55
N GLU A 767 21.34 21.84 -16.46
CA GLU A 767 20.28 22.34 -17.34
C GLU A 767 20.16 21.57 -18.66
N LYS A 768 21.19 20.80 -19.04
CA LYS A 768 21.17 19.92 -20.21
C LYS A 768 21.34 18.47 -19.75
N SER A 769 20.29 17.69 -19.99
CA SER A 769 20.00 16.36 -19.47
C SER A 769 21.06 15.29 -19.76
N PHE A 770 21.62 15.27 -20.96
CA PHE A 770 22.66 14.32 -21.32
C PHE A 770 23.27 14.76 -22.66
N SER A 771 24.52 15.24 -22.70
CA SER A 771 25.18 15.59 -23.97
C SER A 771 26.47 14.83 -24.18
N ILE A 772 26.78 14.60 -25.45
CA ILE A 772 27.97 13.88 -25.89
C ILE A 772 28.85 14.86 -26.63
N SER A 773 30.13 14.96 -26.27
CA SER A 773 31.09 15.75 -27.03
C SER A 773 31.85 14.84 -28.00
N ASN A 774 32.10 15.34 -29.21
CA ASN A 774 32.96 14.73 -30.21
C ASN A 774 33.84 15.83 -30.82
N ASP A 775 35.14 15.85 -30.48
CA ASP A 775 36.10 16.85 -30.95
C ASP A 775 35.53 18.30 -30.93
N ASP A 776 35.05 18.73 -29.76
CA ASP A 776 34.43 20.04 -29.46
C ASP A 776 33.05 20.32 -30.11
N LYS A 777 32.42 19.32 -30.74
CA LYS A 777 31.00 19.38 -31.16
C LYS A 777 30.10 18.70 -30.13
N GLU A 778 29.01 19.37 -29.76
CA GLU A 778 27.96 18.79 -28.93
C GLU A 778 26.99 17.96 -29.81
N LEU A 779 26.76 16.71 -29.41
CA LEU A 779 25.88 15.74 -30.05
C LEU A 779 24.80 15.32 -29.04
N GLU A 780 23.62 14.98 -29.56
CA GLU A 780 22.56 14.38 -28.77
C GLU A 780 22.76 12.85 -28.66
N PRO A 781 22.25 12.19 -27.61
CA PRO A 781 22.31 10.73 -27.49
C PRO A 781 21.71 9.97 -28.69
N LEU A 782 20.75 10.60 -29.37
CA LEU A 782 20.10 10.06 -30.56
C LEU A 782 21.02 10.06 -31.80
N ASP A 783 22.11 10.82 -31.80
CA ASP A 783 23.07 10.89 -32.90
C ASP A 783 24.13 9.76 -32.85
N LEU A 784 24.10 8.93 -31.81
CA LEU A 784 24.99 7.78 -31.64
C LEU A 784 24.73 6.67 -32.69
N SER A 785 25.75 5.86 -32.97
CA SER A 785 25.59 4.61 -33.75
C SER A 785 24.73 3.60 -32.99
N SER A 786 24.17 2.60 -33.68
CA SER A 786 23.31 1.59 -33.05
C SER A 786 24.01 0.83 -31.91
N GLY A 787 25.27 0.46 -32.09
CA GLY A 787 26.08 -0.20 -31.05
C GLY A 787 26.32 0.71 -29.83
N GLU A 788 26.61 1.99 -30.05
CA GLU A 788 26.78 2.97 -28.97
C GLU A 788 25.47 3.24 -28.23
N LYS A 789 24.34 3.36 -28.94
CA LYS A 789 23.01 3.48 -28.34
C LYS A 789 22.69 2.28 -27.44
N GLN A 790 22.99 1.07 -27.91
CA GLN A 790 22.74 -0.16 -27.17
C GLN A 790 23.56 -0.25 -25.87
N ILE A 791 24.87 0.04 -25.94
CA ILE A 791 25.71 0.14 -24.74
C ILE A 791 25.14 1.18 -23.77
N LEU A 792 24.79 2.36 -24.28
CA LEU A 792 24.27 3.43 -23.45
C LEU A 792 22.97 3.01 -22.72
N ILE A 793 22.03 2.37 -23.41
CA ILE A 793 20.78 1.85 -22.83
C ILE A 793 21.07 0.86 -21.69
N ILE A 794 21.95 -0.12 -21.93
CA ILE A 794 22.26 -1.17 -20.96
C ILE A 794 22.85 -0.55 -19.68
N PHE A 795 23.89 0.28 -19.83
CA PHE A 795 24.58 0.87 -18.68
C PHE A 795 23.75 1.95 -17.97
N LEU A 796 22.91 2.70 -18.69
CA LEU A 796 21.93 3.60 -18.05
C LEU A 796 20.92 2.81 -17.22
N THR A 797 20.40 1.72 -17.77
CA THR A 797 19.44 0.85 -17.07
C THR A 797 20.02 0.35 -15.75
N ILE A 798 21.28 -0.09 -15.75
CA ILE A 798 21.99 -0.55 -14.55
C ILE A 798 22.26 0.61 -13.58
N LEU A 799 22.72 1.77 -14.07
CA LEU A 799 22.97 2.95 -13.22
C LEU A 799 21.71 3.39 -12.48
N LEU A 800 20.57 3.40 -13.18
CA LEU A 800 19.28 3.83 -12.65
C LEU A 800 18.69 2.86 -11.62
N LYS A 801 19.30 1.69 -11.42
CA LYS A 801 19.01 0.82 -10.27
C LYS A 801 19.73 1.25 -8.99
N GLU A 802 20.56 2.29 -9.04
CA GLU A 802 21.18 2.93 -7.87
C GLU A 802 21.93 1.96 -6.95
N ASN A 803 22.63 0.98 -7.53
CA ASN A 803 23.36 -0.07 -6.81
C ASN A 803 22.47 -1.02 -5.96
N LYS A 804 21.14 -0.99 -6.15
CA LYS A 804 20.21 -1.95 -5.54
C LYS A 804 20.42 -3.36 -6.10
N PRO A 805 20.20 -4.42 -5.29
CA PRO A 805 20.29 -5.79 -5.76
C PRO A 805 19.17 -6.10 -6.76
N HIS A 806 19.52 -6.68 -7.90
CA HIS A 806 18.57 -7.05 -8.95
C HIS A 806 19.14 -8.17 -9.82
N ILE A 807 18.29 -8.80 -10.63
CA ILE A 807 18.70 -9.81 -11.61
C ILE A 807 18.61 -9.19 -13.01
N LEU A 808 19.73 -9.23 -13.74
CA LEU A 808 19.84 -8.74 -15.11
C LEU A 808 19.91 -9.93 -16.07
N MET A 809 18.86 -10.10 -16.87
CA MET A 809 18.79 -11.08 -17.94
C MET A 809 19.02 -10.39 -19.29
N MET A 810 19.84 -10.98 -20.15
CA MET A 810 20.12 -10.44 -21.48
C MET A 810 20.13 -11.53 -22.54
N ASP A 811 19.47 -11.29 -23.67
CA ASP A 811 19.48 -12.18 -24.82
C ASP A 811 20.26 -11.55 -25.97
N GLU A 812 21.29 -12.27 -26.44
CA GLU A 812 22.25 -11.86 -27.46
C GLU A 812 22.75 -10.40 -27.34
N PRO A 813 23.21 -9.95 -26.16
CA PRO A 813 23.62 -8.56 -25.96
C PRO A 813 24.76 -8.10 -26.88
N GLU A 814 25.48 -9.02 -27.52
CA GLU A 814 26.55 -8.77 -28.48
C GLU A 814 26.10 -8.17 -29.82
N ASN A 815 24.80 -8.25 -30.15
CA ASN A 815 24.30 -7.79 -31.44
C ASN A 815 24.67 -6.31 -31.65
N SER A 816 25.33 -5.98 -32.76
CA SER A 816 25.86 -4.63 -33.07
C SER A 816 26.96 -4.07 -32.14
N LEU A 817 27.51 -4.85 -31.20
CA LEU A 817 28.61 -4.41 -30.34
C LEU A 817 29.99 -4.63 -31.01
N HIS A 818 30.91 -3.69 -30.79
CA HIS A 818 32.32 -3.87 -31.17
C HIS A 818 32.96 -5.02 -30.40
N SER A 819 33.85 -5.80 -31.03
CA SER A 819 34.46 -7.00 -30.41
C SER A 819 35.20 -6.70 -29.12
N GLU A 820 35.92 -5.58 -29.08
CA GLU A 820 36.66 -5.15 -27.88
C GLU A 820 35.74 -4.90 -26.68
N TRP A 821 34.54 -4.36 -26.93
CA TRP A 821 33.55 -4.09 -25.89
C TRP A 821 32.94 -5.37 -25.32
N GLN A 822 32.84 -6.41 -26.15
CA GLN A 822 32.29 -7.71 -25.74
C GLN A 822 33.20 -8.40 -24.72
N ILE A 823 34.52 -8.23 -24.81
CA ILE A 823 35.50 -8.84 -23.89
C ILE A 823 35.30 -8.34 -22.46
N HIS A 824 35.18 -7.02 -22.28
CA HIS A 824 35.05 -6.38 -20.96
C HIS A 824 33.60 -6.15 -20.50
N PHE A 825 32.62 -6.66 -21.24
CA PHE A 825 31.21 -6.34 -21.06
C PHE A 825 30.69 -6.68 -19.65
N VAL A 826 30.84 -7.93 -19.23
CA VAL A 826 30.38 -8.43 -17.92
C VAL A 826 31.09 -7.73 -16.77
N GLU A 827 32.41 -7.51 -16.88
CA GLU A 827 33.20 -6.83 -15.86
C GLU A 827 32.74 -5.39 -15.65
N ASN A 828 32.46 -4.67 -16.75
CA ASN A 828 32.01 -3.29 -16.68
C ASN A 828 30.62 -3.19 -16.02
N ILE A 829 29.72 -4.14 -16.28
CA ILE A 829 28.43 -4.23 -15.57
C ILE A 829 28.65 -4.39 -14.06
N ARG A 830 29.54 -5.30 -13.65
CA ARG A 830 29.85 -5.55 -12.24
C ARG A 830 30.56 -4.37 -11.56
N LYS A 831 31.42 -3.63 -12.28
CA LYS A 831 32.04 -2.39 -11.78
C LYS A 831 31.01 -1.29 -11.50
N LEU A 832 29.89 -1.31 -12.21
CA LEU A 832 28.81 -0.34 -12.02
C LEU A 832 27.85 -0.75 -10.89
N ASN A 833 27.55 -2.05 -10.76
CA ASN A 833 26.76 -2.60 -9.67
C ASN A 833 27.30 -3.99 -9.26
N GLU A 834 27.83 -4.10 -8.04
CA GLU A 834 28.39 -5.36 -7.52
C GLU A 834 27.31 -6.34 -7.02
N ASN A 835 26.10 -5.86 -6.80
CA ASN A 835 24.97 -6.61 -6.22
C ASN A 835 24.06 -7.24 -7.29
N VAL A 836 24.42 -7.14 -8.57
CA VAL A 836 23.66 -7.69 -9.70
C VAL A 836 24.02 -9.16 -9.94
N GLN A 837 23.01 -10.00 -10.18
CA GLN A 837 23.20 -11.30 -10.81
C GLN A 837 22.95 -11.18 -12.32
N ILE A 838 23.91 -11.63 -13.12
CA ILE A 838 23.88 -11.53 -14.58
C ILE A 838 23.52 -12.90 -15.16
N ILE A 839 22.56 -12.93 -16.08
CA ILE A 839 22.15 -14.12 -16.83
C ILE A 839 22.12 -13.75 -18.32
N ILE A 840 23.03 -14.31 -19.12
CA ILE A 840 23.17 -14.01 -20.55
C ILE A 840 22.88 -15.26 -21.36
N ALA A 841 22.05 -15.15 -22.39
CA ALA A 841 21.98 -16.14 -23.47
C ALA A 841 22.79 -15.62 -24.66
N THR A 842 23.77 -16.40 -25.13
CA THR A 842 24.65 -15.98 -26.24
C THR A 842 25.26 -17.15 -26.98
N HIS A 843 25.75 -16.88 -28.19
CA HIS A 843 26.61 -17.76 -28.97
C HIS A 843 28.04 -17.23 -29.13
N ASN A 844 28.31 -16.04 -28.62
CA ASN A 844 29.52 -15.32 -28.89
C ASN A 844 30.65 -15.74 -27.94
N PRO A 845 31.77 -16.30 -28.47
CA PRO A 845 32.90 -16.72 -27.64
C PRO A 845 33.57 -15.57 -26.88
N LEU A 846 33.45 -14.33 -27.34
CA LEU A 846 34.12 -13.18 -26.71
C LEU A 846 33.49 -12.82 -25.36
N LEU A 847 32.17 -12.97 -25.21
CA LEU A 847 31.48 -12.79 -23.92
C LEU A 847 31.85 -13.89 -22.91
N MET A 848 32.29 -15.04 -23.43
CA MET A 848 32.67 -16.19 -22.62
C MET A 848 34.10 -16.12 -22.11
N LEU A 849 34.94 -15.18 -22.54
CA LEU A 849 36.32 -15.10 -22.05
C LEU A 849 36.36 -14.71 -20.57
N ASP A 850 37.41 -15.15 -19.88
CA ASP A 850 37.66 -14.89 -18.46
C ASP A 850 36.51 -15.33 -17.52
N ARG A 851 36.01 -16.57 -17.70
CA ARG A 851 34.93 -17.13 -16.86
C ARG A 851 35.34 -18.39 -16.14
N GLU A 852 34.79 -18.54 -14.94
CA GLU A 852 34.87 -19.79 -14.18
C GLU A 852 33.98 -20.86 -14.81
N ALA A 853 34.21 -22.13 -14.46
CA ALA A 853 33.47 -23.25 -15.03
C ALA A 853 31.96 -23.18 -14.77
N ASP A 854 31.58 -22.84 -13.54
CA ASP A 854 30.19 -22.78 -13.07
C ASP A 854 29.44 -21.53 -13.56
N GLU A 855 30.15 -20.56 -14.16
CA GLU A 855 29.55 -19.40 -14.83
C GLU A 855 29.06 -19.73 -16.26
N ILE A 856 29.43 -20.89 -16.84
CA ILE A 856 29.05 -21.25 -18.21
C ILE A 856 28.10 -22.45 -18.22
N GLY A 857 26.84 -22.22 -18.59
CA GLY A 857 25.83 -23.27 -18.75
C GLY A 857 25.69 -23.74 -20.19
N LYS A 858 25.90 -25.03 -20.45
CA LYS A 858 25.72 -25.65 -21.78
C LYS A 858 24.37 -26.34 -21.89
N ILE A 859 23.51 -25.85 -22.80
CA ILE A 859 22.24 -26.49 -23.13
C ILE A 859 22.31 -27.25 -24.46
N SER A 860 21.87 -28.51 -24.43
CA SER A 860 21.75 -29.37 -25.60
C SER A 860 20.27 -29.60 -25.96
N ILE A 861 19.98 -29.98 -27.21
CA ILE A 861 18.62 -30.25 -27.68
C ILE A 861 18.03 -31.47 -26.95
N ASP A 862 18.87 -32.48 -26.68
CA ASP A 862 18.49 -33.77 -26.09
C ASP A 862 18.77 -33.90 -24.59
N SER A 863 19.12 -32.78 -23.92
CA SER A 863 19.41 -32.78 -22.47
C SER A 863 18.38 -31.95 -21.72
N ASP A 864 17.87 -32.53 -20.63
CA ASP A 864 17.00 -31.84 -19.69
C ASP A 864 17.80 -31.05 -18.63
N ILE A 865 19.13 -31.14 -18.63
CA ILE A 865 20.00 -30.46 -17.65
C ILE A 865 20.95 -29.52 -18.39
N VAL A 866 21.08 -28.29 -17.88
CA VAL A 866 22.12 -27.34 -18.28
C VAL A 866 23.44 -27.76 -17.64
N ASP A 867 24.42 -28.16 -18.44
CA ASP A 867 25.70 -28.66 -17.95
C ASP A 867 26.68 -27.51 -17.67
N THR A 868 27.05 -27.34 -16.40
CA THR A 868 28.03 -26.36 -15.91
C THR A 868 29.39 -26.97 -15.58
N ARG A 869 29.62 -28.26 -15.91
CA ARG A 869 30.91 -28.93 -15.65
C ARG A 869 31.95 -28.53 -16.70
N GLY A 870 33.18 -28.31 -16.25
CA GLY A 870 34.32 -28.02 -17.13
C GLY A 870 35.44 -27.29 -16.41
N ILE A 871 36.39 -26.77 -17.19
CA ILE A 871 37.54 -25.97 -16.69
C ILE A 871 37.30 -24.45 -16.78
N GLY A 872 36.15 -24.02 -17.30
CA GLY A 872 35.89 -22.61 -17.60
C GLY A 872 36.69 -22.12 -18.82
N THR A 873 36.81 -20.81 -18.95
CA THR A 873 37.51 -20.11 -20.04
C THR A 873 38.55 -19.11 -19.54
N LYS A 874 38.75 -19.05 -18.21
CA LYS A 874 39.70 -18.15 -17.55
C LYS A 874 41.09 -18.11 -18.16
N TYR A 875 41.57 -19.27 -18.61
CA TYR A 875 42.89 -19.43 -19.22
C TYR A 875 42.81 -19.95 -20.67
N LEU A 876 41.67 -19.79 -21.32
CA LEU A 876 41.49 -20.20 -22.72
C LEU A 876 41.51 -18.98 -23.64
N ASP A 877 42.21 -19.11 -24.77
CA ASP A 877 42.07 -18.14 -25.85
C ASP A 877 40.75 -18.35 -26.62
N VAL A 878 40.47 -17.44 -27.57
CA VAL A 878 39.24 -17.46 -28.38
C VAL A 878 39.12 -18.73 -29.21
N SER A 879 40.23 -19.25 -29.75
CA SER A 879 40.25 -20.46 -30.58
C SER A 879 39.92 -21.69 -29.74
N ALA A 880 40.55 -21.83 -28.57
CA ALA A 880 40.26 -22.90 -27.62
C ALA A 880 38.80 -22.81 -27.13
N THR A 881 38.29 -21.60 -26.90
CA THR A 881 36.90 -21.37 -26.51
C THR A 881 35.93 -21.83 -27.61
N LEU A 882 36.16 -21.46 -28.87
CA LEU A 882 35.37 -21.87 -30.02
C LEU A 882 35.33 -23.39 -30.23
N LEU A 883 36.46 -24.07 -29.99
CA LEU A 883 36.56 -25.53 -30.10
C LEU A 883 35.87 -26.26 -28.94
N ASN A 884 36.05 -25.81 -27.70
CA ASN A 884 35.58 -26.52 -26.52
C ASN A 884 34.09 -26.30 -26.21
N TYR A 885 33.53 -25.16 -26.64
CA TYR A 885 32.18 -24.74 -26.26
C TYR A 885 31.20 -24.74 -27.44
N PRO A 886 31.27 -23.82 -28.44
CA PRO A 886 30.47 -23.94 -29.67
C PRO A 886 30.75 -25.19 -30.50
N LYS A 887 31.92 -25.82 -30.30
CA LYS A 887 32.42 -26.97 -31.08
C LYS A 887 32.39 -26.70 -32.58
N VAL A 888 33.00 -25.58 -32.99
CA VAL A 888 33.11 -25.24 -34.41
C VAL A 888 33.87 -26.35 -35.16
N SER A 889 33.43 -26.65 -36.38
CA SER A 889 34.04 -27.71 -37.20
C SER A 889 35.42 -27.36 -37.77
N SER A 890 35.78 -26.07 -37.72
CA SER A 890 37.09 -25.58 -38.14
C SER A 890 37.32 -24.15 -37.66
N LEU A 891 38.57 -23.83 -37.36
CA LEU A 891 39.05 -22.47 -37.09
C LEU A 891 39.57 -21.76 -38.34
N VAL A 892 39.75 -22.51 -39.44
CA VAL A 892 40.28 -22.00 -40.72
C VAL A 892 39.26 -22.14 -41.85
N GLY A 893 39.37 -21.28 -42.86
CA GLY A 893 38.48 -21.24 -44.03
C GLY A 893 38.57 -22.52 -44.89
N LYS A 894 37.58 -22.73 -45.78
CA LYS A 894 37.51 -23.94 -46.61
C LYS A 894 38.75 -24.13 -47.50
N ASP A 895 39.12 -23.12 -48.27
CA ASP A 895 40.25 -23.23 -49.21
C ASP A 895 41.56 -23.53 -48.47
N MET A 896 41.78 -22.88 -47.31
CA MET A 896 42.93 -23.16 -46.46
C MET A 896 42.92 -24.58 -45.90
N ARG A 897 41.76 -25.12 -45.48
CA ARG A 897 41.66 -26.53 -45.08
C ARG A 897 42.01 -27.47 -46.22
N ASP A 898 41.43 -27.23 -47.40
CA ASP A 898 41.61 -28.08 -48.57
C ASP A 898 43.10 -28.08 -48.99
N GLU A 899 43.75 -26.90 -48.96
CA GLU A 899 45.17 -26.73 -49.23
C GLU A 899 46.09 -27.33 -48.16
N ILE A 900 45.72 -27.25 -46.87
CA ILE A 900 46.44 -27.96 -45.80
C ILE A 900 46.33 -29.48 -45.99
N HIS A 901 45.15 -29.99 -46.36
CA HIS A 901 44.96 -31.40 -46.67
C HIS A 901 45.74 -31.84 -47.91
N GLU A 902 45.79 -31.01 -48.97
CA GLU A 902 46.59 -31.24 -50.17
C GLU A 902 48.08 -31.30 -49.81
N LEU A 903 48.58 -30.30 -49.08
CA LEU A 903 49.97 -30.23 -48.62
C LEU A 903 50.33 -31.45 -47.76
N PHE A 904 49.48 -31.84 -46.82
CA PHE A 904 49.67 -33.02 -45.98
C PHE A 904 49.72 -34.32 -46.81
N ASN A 905 48.80 -34.49 -47.76
CA ASN A 905 48.76 -35.66 -48.63
C ASN A 905 49.98 -35.75 -49.55
N LEU A 906 50.51 -34.62 -50.01
CA LEU A 906 51.75 -34.57 -50.81
C LEU A 906 52.97 -34.87 -49.94
N LYS A 907 53.10 -34.24 -48.77
CA LYS A 907 54.22 -34.47 -47.84
C LYS A 907 54.31 -35.90 -47.31
N ASN A 908 53.21 -36.64 -47.27
CA ASN A 908 53.19 -38.01 -46.76
C ASN A 908 53.57 -39.08 -47.80
N ARG A 909 53.83 -38.71 -49.06
CA ARG A 909 54.29 -39.66 -50.09
C ARG A 909 55.80 -39.87 -50.02
N ASP A 910 56.25 -41.10 -50.26
CA ASP A 910 57.68 -41.45 -50.18
C ASP A 910 58.50 -40.92 -51.36
N GLU A 911 57.88 -40.73 -52.53
CA GLU A 911 58.49 -40.11 -53.72
C GLU A 911 57.52 -39.09 -54.33
N LEU A 912 58.05 -37.90 -54.68
CA LEU A 912 57.31 -36.81 -55.30
C LEU A 912 57.83 -36.56 -56.72
N SER A 913 56.92 -36.38 -57.67
CA SER A 913 57.28 -35.89 -59.01
C SER A 913 57.70 -34.42 -58.99
N THR A 914 58.38 -33.95 -60.05
CA THR A 914 58.84 -32.55 -60.12
C THR A 914 57.68 -31.54 -60.09
N GLU A 915 56.52 -31.89 -60.65
CA GLU A 915 55.30 -31.06 -60.57
C GLU A 915 54.72 -31.03 -59.16
N GLU A 916 54.69 -32.17 -58.47
CA GLU A 916 54.19 -32.26 -57.10
C GLU A 916 55.11 -31.54 -56.11
N GLN A 917 56.44 -31.61 -56.28
CA GLN A 917 57.38 -30.86 -55.44
C GLN A 917 57.20 -29.36 -55.61
N ASN A 918 57.04 -28.87 -56.85
CA ASN A 918 56.74 -27.45 -57.11
C ASN A 918 55.43 -27.02 -56.44
N ARG A 919 54.41 -27.90 -56.42
CA ARG A 919 53.13 -27.65 -55.76
C ARG A 919 53.28 -27.61 -54.23
N VAL A 920 54.10 -28.48 -53.64
CA VAL A 920 54.45 -28.43 -52.21
C VAL A 920 55.10 -27.11 -51.87
N ASP A 921 56.13 -26.69 -52.62
CA ASP A 921 56.85 -25.44 -52.38
C ASP A 921 55.90 -24.22 -52.51
N GLU A 922 55.00 -24.23 -53.50
CA GLU A 922 53.97 -23.19 -53.66
C GLU A 922 53.03 -23.14 -52.44
N LEU A 923 52.52 -24.29 -52.00
CA LEU A 923 51.61 -24.40 -50.85
C LEU A 923 52.30 -24.01 -49.53
N GLU A 924 53.58 -24.36 -49.34
CA GLU A 924 54.35 -23.96 -48.17
C GLU A 924 54.55 -22.44 -48.10
N VAL A 925 54.88 -21.80 -49.23
CA VAL A 925 55.00 -20.33 -49.30
C VAL A 925 53.64 -19.68 -49.01
N LYS A 926 52.56 -20.24 -49.57
CA LYS A 926 51.20 -19.70 -49.41
C LYS A 926 50.68 -19.83 -47.99
N LEU A 927 50.92 -20.96 -47.33
CA LEU A 927 50.44 -21.27 -45.98
C LEU A 927 51.41 -20.82 -44.87
N GLY A 928 52.67 -20.54 -45.19
CA GLY A 928 53.76 -20.27 -44.25
C GLY A 928 53.61 -18.99 -43.41
N ASN A 929 52.68 -18.10 -43.73
CA ASN A 929 52.36 -16.90 -42.94
C ASN A 929 51.05 -17.03 -42.12
N SER A 930 50.55 -18.26 -41.90
CA SER A 930 49.27 -18.50 -41.23
C SER A 930 49.43 -19.25 -39.91
N VAL A 931 48.35 -19.48 -39.16
CA VAL A 931 48.39 -20.34 -37.96
C VAL A 931 48.82 -21.78 -38.30
N ALA A 932 48.74 -22.19 -39.58
CA ALA A 932 49.21 -23.49 -40.04
C ALA A 932 50.74 -23.62 -40.02
N SER A 933 51.51 -22.53 -39.95
CA SER A 933 52.97 -22.57 -39.96
C SER A 933 53.53 -23.48 -38.85
N ASN A 934 52.96 -23.43 -37.65
CA ASN A 934 53.40 -24.28 -36.54
C ASN A 934 53.12 -25.78 -36.79
N PHE A 935 52.08 -26.13 -37.54
CA PHE A 935 51.75 -27.53 -37.90
C PHE A 935 52.47 -28.02 -39.15
N ILE A 936 52.83 -27.10 -40.06
CA ILE A 936 53.49 -27.39 -41.35
C ILE A 936 54.97 -27.75 -41.16
N TYR A 937 55.60 -27.24 -40.11
CA TYR A 937 57.03 -27.43 -39.82
C TYR A 937 57.33 -28.39 -38.66
N ASP A 938 56.32 -28.84 -37.91
CA ASP A 938 56.53 -29.85 -36.87
C ASP A 938 56.59 -31.27 -37.48
N ARG A 939 57.82 -31.69 -37.76
CA ARG A 939 58.11 -33.01 -38.32
C ARG A 939 57.60 -34.14 -37.42
N HIS A 940 57.60 -33.95 -36.09
CA HIS A 940 57.14 -34.94 -35.12
C HIS A 940 55.62 -35.10 -35.18
N TYR A 941 54.88 -34.00 -35.34
CA TYR A 941 53.43 -34.04 -35.51
C TYR A 941 53.02 -34.79 -36.80
N LEU A 942 53.73 -34.58 -37.90
CA LEU A 942 53.50 -35.31 -39.16
C LEU A 942 53.78 -36.81 -39.01
N HIS A 943 54.84 -37.19 -38.31
CA HIS A 943 55.15 -38.60 -37.99
C HIS A 943 54.09 -39.23 -37.08
N PHE A 944 53.62 -38.51 -36.06
CA PHE A 944 52.52 -38.96 -35.19
C PHE A 944 51.22 -39.19 -35.98
N LEU A 945 50.87 -38.29 -36.89
CA LEU A 945 49.67 -38.47 -37.72
C LEU A 945 49.80 -39.67 -38.68
N LYS A 946 50.99 -39.93 -39.24
CA LYS A 946 51.26 -41.14 -40.05
C LYS A 946 51.09 -42.42 -39.21
N PHE A 947 51.62 -42.43 -37.98
CA PHE A 947 51.42 -43.53 -37.03
C PHE A 947 49.93 -43.78 -36.72
N ILE A 948 49.13 -42.74 -36.44
CA ILE A 948 47.68 -42.89 -36.22
C ILE A 948 46.96 -43.39 -37.48
N GLN A 949 47.37 -42.92 -38.66
CA GLN A 949 46.80 -43.34 -39.94
C GLN A 949 47.08 -44.81 -40.25
N ASP A 950 48.25 -45.32 -39.87
CA ASP A 950 48.66 -46.72 -40.07
C ASP A 950 48.06 -47.65 -38.99
N ASN A 951 47.73 -47.11 -37.82
CA ASN A 951 47.17 -47.84 -36.67
C ASN A 951 45.72 -47.45 -36.34
N LYS A 952 44.81 -47.55 -37.31
CA LYS A 952 43.39 -47.11 -37.20
C LYS A 952 42.53 -47.81 -36.13
N ASN A 953 43.04 -48.84 -35.47
CA ASN A 953 42.31 -49.64 -34.47
C ASN A 953 42.72 -49.34 -33.02
N ILE A 954 43.51 -48.28 -32.77
CA ILE A 954 43.89 -47.88 -31.41
C ILE A 954 42.65 -47.34 -30.67
N ASP A 955 42.29 -48.03 -29.59
CA ASP A 955 41.26 -47.61 -28.65
C ASP A 955 41.91 -46.71 -27.58
N PHE A 956 41.86 -45.39 -27.80
CA PHE A 956 42.53 -44.41 -26.94
C PHE A 956 42.01 -44.41 -25.50
N ASP A 957 40.78 -44.87 -25.26
CA ASP A 957 40.23 -44.96 -23.90
C ASP A 957 40.95 -46.05 -23.08
N LYS A 958 41.43 -47.13 -23.74
CA LYS A 958 42.25 -48.18 -23.10
C LYS A 958 43.70 -47.78 -22.85
N LEU A 959 44.19 -46.70 -23.46
CA LEU A 959 45.55 -46.20 -23.22
C LEU A 959 45.75 -45.64 -21.81
N THR A 960 44.66 -45.40 -21.07
CA THR A 960 44.71 -44.96 -19.67
C THR A 960 44.98 -46.09 -18.67
N GLU A 961 44.94 -47.35 -19.11
CA GLU A 961 45.04 -48.55 -18.27
C GLU A 961 46.24 -49.47 -18.62
N ILE A 962 47.06 -49.10 -19.61
CA ILE A 962 48.23 -49.90 -20.05
C ILE A 962 49.40 -49.83 -19.06
N SER A 963 50.17 -50.91 -19.01
CA SER A 963 51.38 -51.00 -18.19
C SER A 963 52.52 -50.13 -18.75
N GLU A 964 53.47 -49.73 -17.89
CA GLU A 964 54.66 -48.96 -18.31
C GLU A 964 55.45 -49.67 -19.42
N GLU A 965 55.50 -51.01 -19.41
CA GLU A 965 56.20 -51.81 -20.43
C GLU A 965 55.49 -51.76 -21.80
N GLU A 966 54.16 -51.80 -21.83
CA GLU A 966 53.37 -51.67 -23.06
C GLU A 966 53.40 -50.24 -23.61
N MET A 967 53.44 -49.24 -22.72
CA MET A 967 53.64 -47.85 -23.11
C MET A 967 55.04 -47.62 -23.69
N ASP A 968 56.08 -48.24 -23.12
CA ASP A 968 57.44 -48.18 -23.64
C ASP A 968 57.61 -48.89 -24.99
N GLU A 969 56.84 -49.95 -25.26
CA GLU A 969 56.78 -50.61 -26.57
C GLU A 969 56.09 -49.72 -27.61
N LEU A 970 54.97 -49.10 -27.25
CA LEU A 970 54.24 -48.14 -28.10
C LEU A 970 55.10 -46.90 -28.43
N LEU A 971 55.79 -46.35 -27.42
CA LEU A 971 56.71 -45.22 -27.57
C LEU A 971 58.04 -45.62 -28.23
N GLY A 972 58.37 -46.92 -28.24
CA GLY A 972 59.54 -47.47 -28.90
C GLY A 972 59.56 -47.22 -30.41
N GLU A 973 58.39 -47.13 -31.06
CA GLU A 973 58.28 -46.75 -32.48
C GLU A 973 58.66 -45.28 -32.75
N PHE A 974 58.72 -44.45 -31.70
CA PHE A 974 59.04 -43.04 -31.75
C PHE A 974 60.45 -42.71 -31.22
N LYS A 975 61.20 -43.69 -30.71
CA LYS A 975 62.45 -43.47 -29.94
C LYS A 975 63.56 -42.76 -30.72
N ASP A 976 63.61 -42.85 -32.05
CA ASP A 976 64.61 -42.16 -32.86
C ASP A 976 64.21 -40.71 -33.23
N LEU A 977 63.04 -40.24 -32.80
CA LEU A 977 62.45 -38.94 -33.17
C LEU A 977 62.33 -37.92 -32.02
N PHE A 978 62.46 -38.31 -30.74
CA PHE A 978 62.20 -37.41 -29.59
C PHE A 978 63.41 -37.27 -28.63
N ASP A 979 64.62 -37.18 -29.16
CA ASP A 979 65.87 -37.06 -28.36
C ASP A 979 66.26 -35.61 -27.98
N ASP A 980 65.32 -34.65 -28.04
CA ASP A 980 65.51 -33.23 -27.68
C ASP A 980 64.59 -32.78 -26.53
#